data_AF-A0A087K7A9-F1
#
_entry.id   AF-A0A087K7A9-F1
#
_cell.length_a   1.000
_cell.length_b   1.000
_cell.length_c   1.000
_cell.angle_alpha   90.00
_cell.angle_beta   90.00
_cell.angle_gamma   90.00
#
_symmetry.space_group_name_H-M   'P 1'
#
loop_
_entity.id
_entity.type
_entity.pdbx_description
1 polymer ?
#
loop_
_entity_poly.entity_id
_entity_poly.type
_entity_poly.pdbx_seq_one_letter_code
_entity_poly.pdbx_strand_id
1 'polypeptide(L)'
;MHSPHDPYVRVRGAREHNLKDVRVDIPRDTLTVFTGVSGSGKSSLAFGTIYAEAQRRYFESVAPYARRLIHQVGAPAVGEITGLPPAVSLEQRRSAPGARSSVGTVTTLSNSLRMLFSRAGDYPPGAERLDSDSFSPNTAVGACPECHGLGRIHRTDEELLVPDPSLSIREGAIAAWPGAWQGKNLRDVLDALGYDVDRPWRELDPKDREWILFTDEQPVVTVHPVRDAGRIQRPYQGTYMSARRYVLHTFADTKSRSLRAKAERFLTSAPCPVCGGSRLRPEAMAVTFAGRTIAELAGLPLSVLAEVLAGAGAGGEETARVLTADLLARIGTVTELGLGYLSLDRTAPTLSSGELQRLRLATQLRSGLFGVVYVLDEPSAGLHPADTEALLGVLGRLKEAGNSVFVVEHQMDVVRRADWLVDVGPLAGEHGGRVLHSGPPEGLAQVPESATRRFLFPEDGRDPAPVREPRTPSGWIRLTGVERHNVRGVDAAFPLGVFTAVTGVSGSGKSTLVGQVLAGVLADRQAGEEATGAGERFCASVTGLEAVDRLVQVDQKPIGRTPRSNLATYTGLFDAVRKLFARTATARERGYGAGRFSFNVSGGRCETCQGEGFVSVELLFLPSTYAPCPDCHGARYNPETLDVTLDGLTIAQVLDLTVESAASFFAGTPAAERALRTLLDVGLGYLRLGQPATELSGGEAQRIKLAAELQRTRRGHTLYLLDEPTTGLHPADVEVLMRQLHALVDGGNTVVVVEHDMAVVAGADHVIDLGPEGGDRGGRIVAAGTPAEVARSAGSRTAPYLAKALGS
;
A
#
# COMPACT_ATOMS: atom_id res chain seq x y z
N MET A 1 -20.72 -29.90 35.65
CA MET A 1 -20.05 -28.66 36.11
C MET A 1 -19.24 -28.12 34.94
N HIS A 2 -19.71 -27.06 34.28
CA HIS A 2 -18.90 -26.35 33.27
C HIS A 2 -17.82 -25.57 34.01
N SER A 3 -16.55 -25.75 33.61
CA SER A 3 -15.50 -24.82 34.02
C SER A 3 -15.91 -23.41 33.57
N PRO A 4 -15.93 -22.39 34.46
CA PRO A 4 -16.36 -21.04 34.12
C PRO A 4 -15.46 -20.33 33.09
N HIS A 5 -14.35 -20.95 32.70
CA HIS A 5 -13.48 -20.48 31.63
C HIS A 5 -13.32 -21.59 30.60
N ASP A 6 -14.01 -21.45 29.47
CA ASP A 6 -13.81 -22.30 28.30
C ASP A 6 -12.42 -22.01 27.70
N PRO A 7 -11.42 -22.92 27.76
CA PRO A 7 -10.06 -22.59 27.37
C PRO A 7 -9.86 -22.48 25.85
N TYR A 8 -10.91 -22.69 25.06
CA TYR A 8 -10.84 -22.69 23.60
C TYR A 8 -11.82 -21.69 22.99
N VAL A 9 -11.40 -21.07 21.89
CA VAL A 9 -12.31 -20.53 20.88
C VAL A 9 -12.71 -21.69 19.98
N ARG A 10 -13.99 -22.09 20.02
CA ARG A 10 -14.50 -23.19 19.20
C ARG A 10 -15.35 -22.64 18.06
N VAL A 11 -14.91 -22.83 16.83
CA VAL A 11 -15.64 -22.45 15.63
C VAL A 11 -16.36 -23.67 15.08
N ARG A 12 -17.65 -23.55 14.75
CA ARG A 12 -18.48 -24.64 14.21
C ARG A 12 -19.26 -24.16 12.99
N GLY A 13 -19.06 -24.86 11.87
CA GLY A 13 -19.79 -24.65 10.63
C GLY A 13 -19.50 -23.31 9.97
N ALA A 14 -18.22 -22.92 9.93
CA ALA A 14 -17.80 -21.71 9.21
C ALA A 14 -17.77 -21.97 7.69
N ARG A 15 -18.42 -21.07 6.95
CA ARG A 15 -18.64 -21.12 5.49
C ARG A 15 -18.35 -19.78 4.80
N GLU A 16 -17.64 -18.89 5.49
CA GLU A 16 -17.25 -17.59 4.93
C GLU A 16 -16.35 -17.77 3.69
N HIS A 17 -16.70 -17.11 2.59
CA HIS A 17 -16.05 -17.27 1.28
C HIS A 17 -15.92 -18.73 0.80
N ASN A 18 -14.71 -19.29 0.85
CA ASN A 18 -14.41 -20.64 0.38
C ASN A 18 -14.31 -21.68 1.51
N LEU A 19 -14.58 -21.31 2.77
CA LEU A 19 -14.54 -22.25 3.89
C LEU A 19 -15.62 -23.34 3.73
N LYS A 20 -15.25 -24.61 3.99
CA LYS A 20 -16.08 -25.80 3.78
C LYS A 20 -16.60 -26.36 5.10
N ASP A 21 -17.60 -25.70 5.68
CA ASP A 21 -18.23 -26.07 6.97
C ASP A 21 -17.19 -26.31 8.08
N VAL A 22 -16.20 -25.43 8.17
CA VAL A 22 -15.03 -25.62 9.03
C VAL A 22 -15.42 -25.73 10.50
N ARG A 23 -14.81 -26.70 11.18
CA ARG A 23 -14.87 -26.91 12.62
C ARG A 23 -13.45 -26.94 13.16
N VAL A 24 -13.14 -26.03 14.09
CA VAL A 24 -11.80 -25.92 14.66
C VAL A 24 -11.88 -25.47 16.11
N ASP A 25 -10.99 -26.04 16.93
CA ASP A 25 -10.76 -25.65 18.32
C ASP A 25 -9.39 -25.00 18.41
N ILE A 26 -9.35 -23.78 18.95
CA ILE A 26 -8.14 -22.96 19.06
C ILE A 26 -7.96 -22.56 20.53
N PRO A 27 -6.84 -22.88 21.18
CA PRO A 27 -6.63 -22.54 22.57
C PRO A 27 -6.51 -21.02 22.78
N ARG A 28 -7.10 -20.53 23.86
CA ARG A 28 -6.87 -19.15 24.34
C ARG A 28 -5.51 -19.06 25.02
N ASP A 29 -5.03 -17.82 25.17
CA ASP A 29 -3.80 -17.48 25.89
C ASP A 29 -2.56 -18.12 25.24
N THR A 30 -2.61 -18.30 23.92
CA THR A 30 -1.54 -18.86 23.09
C THR A 30 -1.18 -17.92 21.94
N LEU A 31 0.04 -18.07 21.43
CA LEU A 31 0.41 -17.64 20.09
C LEU A 31 -0.03 -18.72 19.09
N THR A 32 -1.20 -18.51 18.49
CA THR A 32 -1.72 -19.37 17.42
C THR A 32 -1.38 -18.78 16.06
N VAL A 33 -0.77 -19.58 15.19
CA VAL A 33 -0.47 -19.20 13.81
C VAL A 33 -1.41 -19.91 12.83
N PHE A 34 -1.93 -19.18 11.85
CA PHE A 34 -2.74 -19.67 10.74
C PHE A 34 -1.89 -19.72 9.47
N THR A 35 -1.73 -20.91 8.88
CA THR A 35 -0.92 -21.15 7.68
C THR A 35 -1.74 -21.71 6.52
N GLY A 36 -1.13 -21.81 5.36
CA GLY A 36 -1.72 -22.30 4.12
C GLY A 36 -1.33 -21.43 2.93
N VAL A 37 -1.55 -21.93 1.72
CA VAL A 37 -1.26 -21.20 0.47
C VAL A 37 -2.15 -19.96 0.29
N SER A 38 -1.74 -19.01 -0.55
CA SER A 38 -2.56 -17.84 -0.89
C SER A 38 -3.93 -18.28 -1.39
N GLY A 39 -5.01 -17.72 -0.84
CA GLY A 39 -6.39 -18.10 -1.18
C GLY A 39 -6.90 -19.39 -0.53
N SER A 40 -6.16 -20.02 0.38
CA SER A 40 -6.59 -21.28 1.01
C SER A 40 -7.78 -21.13 1.97
N GLY A 41 -8.00 -19.94 2.53
CA GLY A 41 -9.06 -19.65 3.50
C GLY A 41 -8.56 -19.18 4.87
N LYS A 42 -7.24 -19.08 5.08
CA LYS A 42 -6.60 -18.54 6.31
C LYS A 42 -7.23 -17.22 6.81
N SER A 43 -7.28 -16.20 5.96
CA SER A 43 -7.85 -14.90 6.31
C SER A 43 -9.38 -14.92 6.42
N SER A 44 -10.07 -15.78 5.65
CA SER A 44 -11.51 -15.99 5.79
C SER A 44 -11.86 -16.56 7.18
N LEU A 45 -11.02 -17.43 7.72
CA LEU A 45 -11.21 -17.98 9.07
C LEU A 45 -10.82 -16.97 10.16
N ALA A 46 -9.61 -16.42 10.11
CA ALA A 46 -9.10 -15.54 11.17
C ALA A 46 -9.81 -14.17 11.19
N PHE A 47 -9.94 -13.51 10.04
CA PHE A 47 -10.54 -12.17 9.93
C PHE A 47 -12.02 -12.23 9.58
N GLY A 48 -12.38 -12.93 8.50
CA GLY A 48 -13.74 -12.99 7.98
C GLY A 48 -14.73 -13.68 8.91
N THR A 49 -14.25 -14.60 9.76
CA THR A 49 -15.10 -15.35 10.70
C THR A 49 -14.83 -14.95 12.15
N ILE A 50 -13.63 -15.21 12.68
CA ILE A 50 -13.34 -15.04 14.13
C ILE A 50 -13.37 -13.56 14.53
N TYR A 51 -12.55 -12.72 13.90
CA TYR A 51 -12.50 -11.29 14.21
C TYR A 51 -13.84 -10.58 13.92
N ALA A 52 -14.42 -10.83 12.74
CA ALA A 52 -15.68 -10.21 12.35
C ALA A 52 -16.82 -10.55 13.33
N GLU A 53 -16.92 -11.80 13.79
CA GLU A 53 -17.94 -12.21 14.75
C GLU A 53 -17.68 -11.62 16.15
N ALA A 54 -16.42 -11.56 16.60
CA ALA A 54 -16.07 -10.90 17.86
C ALA A 54 -16.45 -9.41 17.83
N GLN A 55 -16.13 -8.72 16.72
CA GLN A 55 -16.43 -7.32 16.53
C GLN A 55 -17.94 -7.06 16.48
N ARG A 56 -18.69 -7.90 15.75
CA ARG A 56 -20.16 -7.84 15.66
C ARG A 56 -20.81 -7.97 17.04
N ARG A 57 -20.47 -9.03 17.79
CA ARG A 57 -21.01 -9.28 19.15
C ARG A 57 -20.70 -8.13 20.11
N TYR A 58 -19.49 -7.60 20.05
CA TYR A 58 -19.07 -6.49 20.89
C TYR A 58 -19.87 -5.21 20.59
N PHE A 59 -19.97 -4.79 19.34
CA PHE A 59 -20.70 -3.57 19.00
C PHE A 59 -22.21 -3.68 19.17
N GLU A 60 -22.81 -4.84 18.88
CA GLU A 60 -24.23 -5.09 19.15
C GLU A 60 -24.57 -4.94 20.64
N SER A 61 -23.59 -5.20 21.52
CA SER A 61 -23.71 -5.07 22.96
C SER A 61 -23.44 -3.64 23.46
N VAL A 62 -22.42 -2.97 22.93
CA VAL A 62 -21.96 -1.66 23.44
C VAL A 62 -22.72 -0.47 22.83
N ALA A 63 -23.14 -0.55 21.57
CA ALA A 63 -23.75 0.56 20.86
C ALA A 63 -25.06 0.13 20.17
N PRO A 64 -26.23 0.22 20.84
CA PRO A 64 -27.51 -0.19 20.27
C PRO A 64 -27.86 0.52 18.94
N TYR A 65 -27.42 1.76 18.75
CA TYR A 65 -27.60 2.50 17.48
C TYR A 65 -26.75 1.95 16.34
N ALA A 66 -25.60 1.33 16.63
CA ALA A 66 -24.71 0.75 15.62
C ALA A 66 -25.29 -0.53 15.00
N ARG A 67 -26.27 -1.18 15.66
CA ARG A 67 -26.92 -2.39 15.17
C ARG A 67 -27.46 -2.24 13.75
N ARG A 68 -28.17 -1.14 13.45
CA ARG A 68 -28.73 -0.90 12.11
C ARG A 68 -27.66 -0.79 11.03
N LEU A 69 -26.52 -0.17 11.35
CA LEU A 69 -25.40 0.00 10.43
C LEU A 69 -24.63 -1.31 10.22
N ILE A 70 -24.44 -2.10 11.27
CA ILE A 70 -23.76 -3.40 11.22
C ILE A 70 -24.57 -4.42 10.42
N HIS A 71 -25.90 -4.43 10.55
CA HIS A 71 -26.76 -5.31 9.75
C HIS A 71 -26.68 -5.06 8.24
N GLN A 72 -26.27 -3.86 7.79
CA GLN A 72 -26.07 -3.58 6.36
C GLN A 72 -24.79 -4.22 5.82
N VAL A 73 -23.79 -4.46 6.67
CA VAL A 73 -22.54 -5.14 6.29
C VAL A 73 -22.75 -6.65 6.18
N GLY A 74 -23.68 -7.21 6.98
CA GLY A 74 -23.97 -8.64 7.03
C GLY A 74 -23.27 -9.34 8.20
N ALA A 75 -23.78 -10.52 8.57
CA ALA A 75 -23.15 -11.38 9.58
C ALA A 75 -22.22 -12.40 8.90
N PRO A 76 -21.09 -12.76 9.52
CA PRO A 76 -20.24 -13.84 9.03
C PRO A 76 -21.04 -15.15 8.85
N ALA A 77 -20.76 -15.89 7.79
CA ALA A 77 -21.38 -17.18 7.52
C ALA A 77 -20.80 -18.26 8.44
N VAL A 78 -21.26 -18.33 9.69
CA VAL A 78 -20.85 -19.33 10.68
C VAL A 78 -22.05 -19.84 11.48
N GLY A 79 -22.03 -21.13 11.84
CA GLY A 79 -23.08 -21.73 12.66
C GLY A 79 -23.01 -21.28 14.12
N GLU A 80 -21.86 -21.53 14.76
CA GLU A 80 -21.64 -21.17 16.15
C GLU A 80 -20.16 -20.86 16.42
N ILE A 81 -19.90 -19.88 17.29
CA ILE A 81 -18.59 -19.70 17.92
C ILE A 81 -18.76 -19.57 19.43
N THR A 82 -18.12 -20.45 20.21
CA THR A 82 -18.09 -20.41 21.68
C THR A 82 -16.70 -20.06 22.19
N GLY A 83 -16.64 -19.51 23.42
CA GLY A 83 -15.39 -19.13 24.08
C GLY A 83 -14.66 -17.94 23.44
N LEU A 84 -15.29 -17.17 22.55
CA LEU A 84 -14.69 -16.04 21.81
C LEU A 84 -14.66 -14.74 22.64
N PRO A 85 -13.48 -14.24 23.04
CA PRO A 85 -13.31 -12.94 23.69
C PRO A 85 -13.49 -11.76 22.70
N PRO A 86 -13.55 -10.50 23.18
CA PRO A 86 -13.42 -9.33 22.34
C PRO A 86 -12.11 -9.37 21.53
N ALA A 87 -12.13 -8.87 20.30
CA ALA A 87 -10.97 -8.95 19.41
C ALA A 87 -10.51 -7.58 18.91
N VAL A 88 -9.20 -7.45 18.68
CA VAL A 88 -8.53 -6.27 18.12
C VAL A 88 -7.76 -6.70 16.87
N SER A 89 -8.09 -6.12 15.71
CA SER A 89 -7.34 -6.39 14.48
C SER A 89 -6.20 -5.40 14.24
N LEU A 90 -5.07 -5.94 13.81
CA LEU A 90 -3.93 -5.20 13.28
C LEU A 90 -3.72 -5.56 11.80
N GLU A 91 -4.67 -5.16 10.95
CA GLU A 91 -4.62 -5.41 9.50
C GLU A 91 -3.72 -4.42 8.76
N GLN A 92 -3.07 -4.92 7.70
CA GLN A 92 -2.30 -4.11 6.76
C GLN A 92 -3.17 -3.14 5.94
N ARG A 93 -4.44 -3.48 5.67
CA ARG A 93 -5.27 -2.84 4.63
C ARG A 93 -6.14 -1.66 5.06
N ARG A 94 -6.10 -1.20 6.31
CA ARG A 94 -6.91 -0.02 6.71
C ARG A 94 -6.52 1.22 5.89
N SER A 95 -7.52 2.02 5.54
CA SER A 95 -7.40 3.29 4.81
C SER A 95 -6.10 4.03 5.15
N ALA A 96 -5.36 4.41 4.10
CA ALA A 96 -4.09 5.10 4.24
C ALA A 96 -4.23 6.27 5.23
N PRO A 97 -3.37 6.36 6.26
CA PRO A 97 -3.40 7.47 7.20
C PRO A 97 -3.42 8.81 6.45
N GLY A 98 -4.18 9.78 6.95
CA GLY A 98 -4.19 11.12 6.36
C GLY A 98 -2.84 11.83 6.52
N ALA A 99 -2.59 12.86 5.72
CA ALA A 99 -1.35 13.64 5.76
C ALA A 99 -1.05 14.31 7.13
N ARG A 100 -2.05 14.40 8.02
CA ARG A 100 -1.93 14.92 9.39
C ARG A 100 -1.49 13.88 10.43
N SER A 101 -1.47 12.60 10.07
CA SER A 101 -0.97 11.52 10.94
C SER A 101 0.55 11.40 10.78
N SER A 102 1.25 11.22 11.91
CA SER A 102 2.69 10.98 11.98
C SER A 102 3.00 9.77 12.87
N VAL A 103 4.26 9.31 12.84
CA VAL A 103 4.78 8.26 13.74
C VAL A 103 4.41 8.55 15.20
N GLY A 104 4.62 9.78 15.66
CA GLY A 104 4.32 10.17 17.04
C GLY A 104 2.84 10.18 17.38
N THR A 105 1.94 10.39 16.41
CA THR A 105 0.49 10.25 16.63
C THR A 105 0.05 8.79 16.66
N VAL A 106 0.59 7.94 15.78
CA VAL A 106 0.26 6.50 15.72
C VAL A 106 0.72 5.77 16.99
N THR A 107 1.86 6.20 17.54
CA THR A 107 2.47 5.62 18.74
C THR A 107 2.05 6.28 20.04
N THR A 108 1.21 7.33 19.96
CA THR A 108 0.83 8.23 21.06
C THR A 108 2.00 8.94 21.77
N LEU A 109 3.24 8.75 21.33
CA LEU A 109 4.45 9.39 21.85
C LEU A 109 4.38 10.93 21.78
N SER A 110 3.76 11.48 20.74
CA SER A 110 3.56 12.93 20.63
C SER A 110 2.73 13.49 21.77
N ASN A 111 1.78 12.73 22.33
CA ASN A 111 0.98 13.22 23.47
C ASN A 111 1.83 13.32 24.73
N SER A 112 2.60 12.27 25.04
CA SER A 112 3.50 12.26 26.19
C SER A 112 4.58 13.35 26.06
N LEU A 113 5.12 13.57 24.86
CA LEU A 113 6.09 14.65 24.61
C LEU A 113 5.46 16.04 24.83
N ARG A 114 4.23 16.28 24.36
CA ARG A 114 3.51 17.54 24.61
C ARG A 114 3.24 17.77 26.10
N MET A 115 2.90 16.71 26.84
CA MET A 115 2.73 16.79 28.29
C MET A 115 4.06 17.13 29.00
N LEU A 116 5.18 16.56 28.54
CA LEU A 116 6.51 16.89 29.06
C LEU A 116 6.82 18.38 28.91
N PHE A 117 6.63 18.96 27.72
CA PHE A 117 6.87 20.39 27.50
C PHE A 117 5.95 21.29 28.34
N SER A 118 4.65 20.97 28.40
CA SER A 118 3.68 21.74 29.20
C SER A 118 4.01 21.73 30.71
N ARG A 119 4.53 20.60 31.21
CA ARG A 119 4.69 20.39 32.66
C ARG A 119 6.11 20.58 33.17
N ALA A 120 7.11 20.31 32.37
CA ALA A 120 8.52 20.29 32.76
C ALA A 120 9.44 20.98 31.76
N GLY A 121 8.90 21.67 30.75
CA GLY A 121 9.70 22.51 29.86
C GLY A 121 10.19 23.79 30.56
N ASP A 122 11.32 24.30 30.09
CA ASP A 122 11.89 25.58 30.48
C ASP A 122 11.18 26.70 29.70
N TYR A 123 10.46 27.55 30.43
CA TYR A 123 9.71 28.69 29.88
C TYR A 123 10.55 29.97 29.94
N PRO A 124 10.42 30.87 28.95
CA PRO A 124 10.99 32.21 29.04
C PRO A 124 10.47 32.97 30.28
N PRO A 125 11.27 33.83 30.91
CA PRO A 125 10.83 34.63 32.05
C PRO A 125 9.57 35.45 31.74
N GLY A 126 8.54 35.32 32.58
CA GLY A 126 7.27 36.04 32.42
C GLY A 126 6.30 35.45 31.40
N ALA A 127 6.64 34.33 30.74
CA ALA A 127 5.72 33.64 29.84
C ALA A 127 4.60 32.93 30.61
N GLU A 128 3.38 32.95 30.06
CA GLU A 128 2.27 32.17 30.59
C GLU A 128 2.50 30.67 30.35
N ARG A 129 2.05 29.85 31.29
CA ARG A 129 2.16 28.39 31.15
C ARG A 129 1.19 27.90 30.07
N LEU A 130 1.72 27.10 29.15
CA LEU A 130 0.96 26.54 28.04
C LEU A 130 0.46 25.13 28.37
N ASP A 131 -0.79 24.84 28.03
CA ASP A 131 -1.33 23.47 28.05
C ASP A 131 -0.74 22.60 26.94
N SER A 132 -0.85 21.28 27.08
CA SER A 132 -0.31 20.31 26.10
C SER A 132 -0.85 20.49 24.68
N ASP A 133 -2.03 21.08 24.51
CA ASP A 133 -2.62 21.30 23.20
C ASP A 133 -1.97 22.46 22.45
N SER A 134 -1.34 23.42 23.14
CA SER A 134 -0.53 24.47 22.51
C SER A 134 0.72 23.91 21.81
N PHE A 135 1.15 22.71 22.18
CA PHE A 135 2.29 22.01 21.58
C PHE A 135 1.89 21.04 20.45
N SER A 136 0.64 21.11 19.96
CA SER A 136 0.14 20.24 18.90
C SER A 136 -0.03 20.98 17.57
N PRO A 137 0.54 20.48 16.46
CA PRO A 137 0.28 21.06 15.14
C PRO A 137 -1.12 20.70 14.61
N ASN A 138 -1.90 19.90 15.33
CA ASN A 138 -3.23 19.46 14.93
C ASN A 138 -4.37 20.17 15.69
N THR A 139 -4.05 21.12 16.58
CA THR A 139 -5.04 21.92 17.32
C THR A 139 -4.99 23.37 16.84
N ALA A 140 -6.11 24.09 16.91
CA ALA A 140 -6.16 25.49 16.48
C ALA A 140 -5.26 26.40 17.36
N VAL A 141 -5.10 26.04 18.63
CA VAL A 141 -4.28 26.77 19.60
C VAL A 141 -2.78 26.56 19.41
N GLY A 142 -2.34 25.36 18.99
CA GLY A 142 -0.92 25.07 18.82
C GLY A 142 -0.40 25.21 17.39
N ALA A 143 -1.26 25.04 16.38
CA ALA A 143 -0.86 25.10 14.99
C ALA A 143 -0.42 26.50 14.57
N CYS A 144 0.64 26.56 13.76
CA CYS A 144 1.04 27.77 13.05
C CYS A 144 -0.16 28.28 12.20
N PRO A 145 -0.56 29.56 12.33
CA PRO A 145 -1.76 30.08 11.67
C PRO A 145 -1.62 30.17 10.16
N GLU A 146 -0.40 30.32 9.64
CA GLU A 146 -0.12 30.46 8.20
C GLU A 146 -0.25 29.13 7.45
N CYS A 147 0.39 28.08 7.96
CA CYS A 147 0.38 26.76 7.31
C CYS A 147 -0.65 25.80 7.92
N HIS A 148 -1.45 26.26 8.88
CA HIS A 148 -2.42 25.46 9.64
C HIS A 148 -1.84 24.14 10.17
N GLY A 149 -0.59 24.19 10.66
CA GLY A 149 0.11 23.04 11.22
C GLY A 149 0.67 22.04 10.20
N LEU A 150 0.70 22.38 8.92
CA LEU A 150 1.33 21.55 7.86
C LEU A 150 2.86 21.71 7.84
N GLY A 151 3.38 22.87 8.23
CA GLY A 151 4.82 23.21 8.22
C GLY A 151 5.36 23.58 6.84
N ARG A 152 4.59 23.33 5.79
CA ARG A 152 4.91 23.75 4.43
C ARG A 152 3.77 24.57 3.87
N ILE A 153 4.13 25.47 2.98
CA ILE A 153 3.16 26.20 2.16
C ILE A 153 3.33 25.75 0.71
N HIS A 154 2.21 25.56 0.04
CA HIS A 154 2.18 25.26 -1.38
C HIS A 154 1.88 26.56 -2.11
N ARG A 155 2.81 26.99 -2.96
CA ARG A 155 2.68 28.18 -3.80
C ARG A 155 2.75 27.76 -5.26
N THR A 156 2.27 28.64 -6.13
CA THR A 156 2.37 28.52 -7.57
C THR A 156 2.79 29.87 -8.12
N ASP A 157 3.43 29.88 -9.27
CA ASP A 157 3.86 31.06 -10.01
C ASP A 157 3.44 30.95 -11.49
N GLU A 158 3.67 32.01 -12.26
CA GLU A 158 3.28 32.07 -13.67
C GLU A 158 4.04 31.04 -14.50
N GLU A 159 5.34 30.85 -14.25
CA GLU A 159 6.19 29.91 -15.00
C GLU A 159 5.71 28.47 -14.84
N LEU A 160 5.31 28.08 -13.63
CA LEU A 160 4.72 26.76 -13.39
C LEU A 160 3.37 26.61 -14.08
N LEU A 161 2.48 27.60 -13.95
CA LEU A 161 1.12 27.53 -14.50
C LEU A 161 1.10 27.60 -16.04
N VAL A 162 2.07 28.31 -16.63
CA VAL A 162 2.22 28.58 -18.06
C VAL A 162 3.67 28.25 -18.51
N PRO A 163 3.99 26.97 -18.72
CA PRO A 163 5.35 26.55 -19.11
C PRO A 163 5.78 27.05 -20.49
N ASP A 164 4.83 27.23 -21.41
CA ASP A 164 5.07 27.77 -22.75
C ASP A 164 4.24 29.04 -22.98
N PRO A 165 4.82 30.23 -22.75
CA PRO A 165 4.12 31.49 -22.91
C PRO A 165 4.01 31.95 -24.38
N SER A 166 4.48 31.14 -25.34
CA SER A 166 4.32 31.40 -26.78
C SER A 166 2.94 30.99 -27.30
N LEU A 167 2.25 30.11 -26.58
CA LEU A 167 0.91 29.63 -26.92
C LEU A 167 -0.16 30.63 -26.49
N SER A 168 -1.31 30.61 -27.18
CA SER A 168 -2.52 31.29 -26.73
C SER A 168 -3.28 30.49 -25.66
N ILE A 169 -4.24 31.13 -24.98
CA ILE A 169 -5.14 30.45 -24.02
C ILE A 169 -5.94 29.33 -24.73
N ARG A 170 -6.34 29.54 -25.99
CA ARG A 170 -7.06 28.55 -26.78
C ARG A 170 -6.20 27.34 -27.13
N GLU A 171 -4.92 27.54 -27.42
CA GLU A 171 -3.95 26.48 -27.70
C GLU A 171 -3.49 25.74 -26.44
N GLY A 172 -3.78 26.28 -25.25
CA GLY A 172 -3.55 25.61 -23.98
C GLY A 172 -2.34 26.14 -23.21
N ALA A 173 -2.01 27.43 -23.34
CA ALA A 173 -0.94 28.07 -22.57
C ALA A 173 -1.02 27.78 -21.06
N ILE A 174 -2.22 27.85 -20.47
CA ILE A 174 -2.45 27.54 -19.05
C ILE A 174 -2.51 26.02 -18.86
N ALA A 175 -1.34 25.38 -18.75
CA ALA A 175 -1.20 23.94 -18.60
C ALA A 175 -1.85 23.38 -17.32
N ALA A 176 -2.02 24.23 -16.31
CA ALA A 176 -2.60 23.86 -15.02
C ALA A 176 -4.12 23.63 -15.03
N TRP A 177 -4.82 24.08 -16.07
CA TRP A 177 -6.27 23.98 -16.14
C TRP A 177 -6.79 22.55 -16.39
N PRO A 178 -8.05 22.26 -15.98
CA PRO A 178 -8.65 20.96 -16.20
C PRO A 178 -8.80 20.65 -17.71
N GLY A 179 -8.67 19.38 -18.08
CA GLY A 179 -8.96 18.95 -19.44
C GLY A 179 -10.46 18.90 -19.78
N ALA A 180 -10.77 18.52 -21.01
CA ALA A 180 -12.12 18.28 -21.51
C ALA A 180 -13.05 19.50 -21.36
N TRP A 181 -14.28 19.29 -20.87
CA TRP A 181 -15.31 20.32 -20.84
C TRP A 181 -15.00 21.45 -19.85
N GLN A 182 -14.39 21.15 -18.70
CA GLN A 182 -14.13 22.17 -17.66
C GLN A 182 -13.10 23.21 -18.12
N GLY A 183 -12.00 22.78 -18.75
CA GLY A 183 -11.04 23.72 -19.34
C GLY A 183 -11.64 24.53 -20.47
N LYS A 184 -12.48 23.90 -21.31
CA LYS A 184 -13.24 24.63 -22.32
C LYS A 184 -14.14 25.69 -21.68
N ASN A 185 -14.84 25.36 -20.60
CA ASN A 185 -15.72 26.31 -19.92
C ASN A 185 -14.93 27.52 -19.38
N LEU A 186 -13.79 27.32 -18.71
CA LEU A 186 -12.98 28.44 -18.21
C LEU A 186 -12.51 29.37 -19.34
N ARG A 187 -12.14 28.80 -20.49
CA ARG A 187 -11.81 29.57 -21.70
C ARG A 187 -13.00 30.35 -22.24
N ASP A 188 -14.16 29.69 -22.39
CA ASP A 188 -15.38 30.34 -22.89
C ASP A 188 -15.86 31.46 -21.93
N VAL A 189 -15.59 31.33 -20.63
CA VAL A 189 -15.87 32.37 -19.63
C VAL A 189 -14.94 33.57 -19.79
N LEU A 190 -13.63 33.37 -20.03
CA LEU A 190 -12.70 34.48 -20.30
C LEU A 190 -13.06 35.24 -21.57
N ASP A 191 -13.42 34.52 -22.63
CA ASP A 191 -13.88 35.10 -23.89
C ASP A 191 -15.14 35.97 -23.68
N ALA A 192 -16.11 35.46 -22.90
CA ALA A 192 -17.31 36.22 -22.52
C ALA A 192 -17.03 37.43 -21.62
N LEU A 193 -15.93 37.42 -20.87
CA LEU A 193 -15.45 38.56 -20.07
C LEU A 193 -14.65 39.58 -20.90
N GLY A 194 -14.38 39.29 -22.17
CA GLY A 194 -13.70 40.19 -23.10
C GLY A 194 -12.18 40.03 -23.17
N TYR A 195 -11.62 38.95 -22.62
CA TYR A 195 -10.19 38.66 -22.75
C TYR A 195 -9.87 38.03 -24.11
N ASP A 196 -8.77 38.44 -24.73
CA ASP A 196 -8.29 37.90 -26.01
C ASP A 196 -7.64 36.52 -25.81
N VAL A 197 -8.42 35.46 -25.97
CA VAL A 197 -7.98 34.07 -25.75
C VAL A 197 -7.15 33.48 -26.88
N ASP A 198 -7.05 34.17 -28.01
CA ASP A 198 -6.35 33.74 -29.24
C ASP A 198 -4.96 34.38 -29.38
N ARG A 199 -4.66 35.40 -28.58
CA ARG A 199 -3.34 36.02 -28.51
C ARG A 199 -2.33 35.15 -27.74
N PRO A 200 -1.05 35.08 -28.17
CA PRO A 200 0.02 34.46 -27.39
C PRO A 200 0.08 35.01 -25.96
N TRP A 201 0.25 34.13 -24.97
CA TRP A 201 0.18 34.49 -23.55
C TRP A 201 1.13 35.65 -23.19
N ARG A 202 2.39 35.59 -23.66
CA ARG A 202 3.39 36.64 -23.42
C ARG A 202 3.02 38.03 -23.93
N GLU A 203 2.05 38.13 -24.84
CA GLU A 203 1.58 39.38 -25.45
C GLU A 203 0.33 39.97 -24.76
N LEU A 204 -0.22 39.27 -23.75
CA LEU A 204 -1.27 39.79 -22.89
C LEU A 204 -0.72 40.81 -21.88
N ASP A 205 -1.55 41.79 -21.51
CA ASP A 205 -1.19 42.77 -20.49
C ASP A 205 -0.85 42.04 -19.17
N PRO A 206 0.26 42.39 -18.49
CA PRO A 206 0.61 41.80 -17.19
C PRO A 206 -0.54 41.79 -16.17
N LYS A 207 -1.41 42.82 -16.16
CA LYS A 207 -2.55 42.87 -15.23
C LYS A 207 -3.61 41.79 -15.53
N ASP A 208 -3.85 41.53 -16.81
CA ASP A 208 -4.80 40.51 -17.25
C ASP A 208 -4.25 39.11 -16.93
N ARG A 209 -2.95 38.89 -17.16
CA ARG A 209 -2.27 37.64 -16.78
C ARG A 209 -2.35 37.38 -15.28
N GLU A 210 -2.06 38.39 -14.47
CA GLU A 210 -2.15 38.31 -13.01
C GLU A 210 -3.58 37.96 -12.56
N TRP A 211 -4.59 38.64 -13.10
CA TRP A 211 -5.99 38.38 -12.75
C TRP A 211 -6.42 36.97 -13.17
N ILE A 212 -6.09 36.55 -14.39
CA ILE A 212 -6.42 35.21 -14.91
C ILE A 212 -5.80 34.12 -14.02
N LEU A 213 -4.54 34.26 -13.63
CA LEU A 213 -3.84 33.22 -12.88
C LEU A 213 -4.14 33.21 -11.39
N PHE A 214 -4.27 34.38 -10.74
CA PHE A 214 -4.16 34.48 -9.28
C PHE A 214 -5.37 35.07 -8.55
N THR A 215 -6.36 35.63 -9.25
CA THR A 215 -7.53 36.27 -8.62
C THR A 215 -8.31 35.32 -7.71
N ASP A 216 -8.88 35.86 -6.62
CA ASP A 216 -9.83 35.16 -5.75
C ASP A 216 -11.29 35.40 -6.17
N GLU A 217 -11.52 36.24 -7.18
CA GLU A 217 -12.84 36.51 -7.75
C GLU A 217 -13.40 35.29 -8.51
N GLN A 218 -14.72 35.12 -8.47
CA GLN A 218 -15.44 34.05 -9.17
C GLN A 218 -16.66 34.61 -9.93
N PRO A 219 -16.45 35.46 -10.95
CA PRO A 219 -17.55 35.99 -11.74
C PRO A 219 -18.35 34.86 -12.37
N VAL A 220 -19.68 35.04 -12.41
CA VAL A 220 -20.60 34.15 -13.10
C VAL A 220 -21.09 34.88 -14.35
N VAL A 221 -20.86 34.30 -15.51
CA VAL A 221 -21.23 34.88 -16.80
C VAL A 221 -22.08 33.93 -17.62
N THR A 222 -22.93 34.50 -18.46
CA THR A 222 -23.71 33.72 -19.43
C THR A 222 -22.79 33.35 -20.60
N VAL A 223 -22.44 32.08 -20.71
CA VAL A 223 -21.62 31.56 -21.80
C VAL A 223 -22.51 31.11 -22.95
N HIS A 224 -22.24 31.62 -24.15
CA HIS A 224 -22.86 31.19 -25.40
C HIS A 224 -21.89 30.29 -26.17
N PRO A 225 -21.90 28.95 -25.97
CA PRO A 225 -20.90 28.08 -26.56
C PRO A 225 -21.03 28.05 -28.08
N VAL A 226 -19.93 28.24 -28.80
CA VAL A 226 -19.85 27.93 -30.23
C VAL A 226 -19.53 26.43 -30.37
N ARG A 227 -20.41 25.69 -31.04
CA ARG A 227 -20.32 24.23 -31.29
C ARG A 227 -20.56 23.92 -32.77
N ASP A 228 -20.08 22.78 -33.25
CA ASP A 228 -20.27 22.31 -34.62
C ASP A 228 -21.75 22.28 -35.05
N ALA A 229 -21.99 22.42 -36.35
CA ALA A 229 -23.32 22.38 -36.95
C ALA A 229 -24.07 21.09 -36.55
N GLY A 230 -25.20 21.25 -35.86
CA GLY A 230 -26.05 20.15 -35.38
C GLY A 230 -26.03 19.88 -33.87
N ARG A 231 -25.21 20.59 -33.08
CA ARG A 231 -25.26 20.50 -31.59
C ARG A 231 -26.11 21.62 -30.98
N ILE A 232 -26.88 21.27 -29.95
CA ILE A 232 -27.72 22.21 -29.21
C ILE A 232 -26.86 23.31 -28.56
N GLN A 233 -27.06 24.56 -28.98
CA GLN A 233 -26.40 25.78 -28.49
C GLN A 233 -27.18 26.40 -27.33
N ARG A 234 -27.30 25.68 -26.20
CA ARG A 234 -27.95 26.25 -25.02
C ARG A 234 -26.93 27.09 -24.24
N PRO A 235 -27.22 28.38 -23.97
CA PRO A 235 -26.41 29.15 -23.05
C PRO A 235 -26.48 28.54 -21.66
N TYR A 236 -25.42 28.73 -20.89
CA TYR A 236 -25.32 28.24 -19.52
C TYR A 236 -24.57 29.27 -18.67
N GLN A 237 -24.81 29.23 -17.35
CA GLN A 237 -24.07 30.06 -16.41
C GLN A 237 -22.72 29.39 -16.12
N GLY A 238 -21.63 30.02 -16.54
CA GLY A 238 -20.27 29.58 -16.26
C GLY A 238 -19.67 30.39 -15.13
N THR A 239 -19.08 29.72 -14.14
CA THR A 239 -18.36 30.37 -13.04
C THR A 239 -16.87 30.33 -13.35
N TYR A 240 -16.21 31.49 -13.32
CA TYR A 240 -14.76 31.55 -13.48
C TYR A 240 -14.03 31.00 -12.25
N MET A 241 -12.87 30.40 -12.49
CA MET A 241 -11.93 29.98 -11.45
C MET A 241 -10.51 30.20 -11.97
N SER A 242 -9.73 31.00 -11.23
CA SER A 242 -8.32 31.23 -11.56
C SER A 242 -7.50 29.95 -11.54
N ALA A 243 -6.39 29.94 -12.29
CA ALA A 243 -5.51 28.78 -12.36
C ALA A 243 -4.97 28.38 -10.98
N ARG A 244 -4.51 29.35 -10.18
CA ARG A 244 -4.08 29.13 -8.78
C ARG A 244 -5.16 28.48 -7.95
N ARG A 245 -6.39 29.00 -8.01
CA ARG A 245 -7.49 28.49 -7.20
C ARG A 245 -7.86 27.05 -7.59
N TYR A 246 -7.92 26.77 -8.89
CA TYR A 246 -8.17 25.42 -9.38
C TYR A 246 -7.09 24.44 -8.88
N VAL A 247 -5.81 24.79 -9.00
CA VAL A 247 -4.69 23.95 -8.56
C VAL A 247 -4.74 23.70 -7.05
N LEU A 248 -4.88 24.75 -6.24
CA LEU A 248 -4.90 24.65 -4.78
C LEU A 248 -6.11 23.85 -4.27
N HIS A 249 -7.30 24.13 -4.79
CA HIS A 249 -8.53 23.39 -4.44
C HIS A 249 -8.41 21.92 -4.85
N THR A 250 -7.93 21.66 -6.06
CA THR A 250 -7.71 20.30 -6.54
C THR A 250 -6.70 19.56 -5.68
N PHE A 251 -5.59 20.20 -5.30
CA PHE A 251 -4.58 19.59 -4.45
C PHE A 251 -5.10 19.30 -3.03
N ALA A 252 -5.88 20.21 -2.45
CA ALA A 252 -6.41 20.06 -1.10
C ALA A 252 -7.50 19.00 -1.00
N ASP A 253 -8.52 19.08 -1.86
CA ASP A 253 -9.82 18.46 -1.63
C ASP A 253 -10.08 17.22 -2.50
N THR A 254 -9.28 17.00 -3.55
CA THR A 254 -9.52 15.85 -4.42
C THR A 254 -9.26 14.52 -3.71
N LYS A 255 -10.17 13.56 -3.90
CA LYS A 255 -9.98 12.15 -3.52
C LYS A 255 -9.10 11.39 -4.54
N SER A 256 -8.86 11.95 -5.73
CA SER A 256 -8.09 11.31 -6.80
C SER A 256 -6.59 11.59 -6.68
N ARG A 257 -5.77 10.55 -6.40
CA ARG A 257 -4.31 10.73 -6.34
C ARG A 257 -3.68 11.17 -7.65
N SER A 258 -4.19 10.70 -8.80
CA SER A 258 -3.65 11.11 -10.10
C SER A 258 -3.93 12.59 -10.37
N LEU A 259 -5.12 13.07 -10.02
CA LEU A 259 -5.48 14.47 -10.15
C LEU A 259 -4.69 15.33 -9.15
N ARG A 260 -4.53 14.86 -7.91
CA ARG A 260 -3.69 15.50 -6.89
C ARG A 260 -2.24 15.63 -7.35
N ALA A 261 -1.66 14.55 -7.87
CA ALA A 261 -0.29 14.52 -8.38
C ALA A 261 -0.12 15.40 -9.62
N LYS A 262 -1.15 15.54 -10.47
CA LYS A 262 -1.15 16.51 -11.57
C LYS A 262 -1.13 17.94 -11.05
N ALA A 263 -2.00 18.28 -10.10
CA ALA A 263 -2.03 19.60 -9.47
C ALA A 263 -0.71 19.93 -8.75
N GLU A 264 -0.11 18.94 -8.08
CA GLU A 264 1.17 19.07 -7.39
C GLU A 264 2.34 19.49 -8.30
N ARG A 265 2.30 19.17 -9.59
CA ARG A 265 3.33 19.60 -10.56
C ARG A 265 3.37 21.12 -10.75
N PHE A 266 2.25 21.77 -10.52
CA PHE A 266 2.09 23.21 -10.62
C PHE A 266 2.28 23.89 -9.26
N LEU A 267 2.84 23.19 -8.27
CA LEU A 267 3.07 23.72 -6.94
C LEU A 267 4.54 23.61 -6.58
N THR A 268 5.13 24.73 -6.15
CA THR A 268 6.33 24.69 -5.32
C THR A 268 5.92 24.50 -3.86
N SER A 269 6.66 23.63 -3.16
CA SER A 269 6.47 23.44 -1.72
C SER A 269 7.69 23.90 -0.97
N ALA A 270 7.55 24.98 -0.21
CA ALA A 270 8.60 25.53 0.63
C ALA A 270 8.26 25.33 2.12
N PRO A 271 9.26 25.27 3.01
CA PRO A 271 9.04 25.46 4.44
C PRO A 271 8.22 26.73 4.67
N CYS A 272 7.27 26.67 5.59
CA CYS A 272 6.47 27.83 5.93
C CYS A 272 7.39 28.96 6.44
N PRO A 273 7.31 30.18 5.90
CA PRO A 273 8.20 31.28 6.27
C PRO A 273 7.96 31.77 7.70
N VAL A 274 6.76 31.54 8.25
CA VAL A 274 6.39 31.98 9.61
C VAL A 274 6.96 31.04 10.67
N CYS A 275 6.83 29.73 10.50
CA CYS A 275 7.28 28.75 11.49
C CYS A 275 8.60 28.06 11.11
N GLY A 276 9.18 28.38 9.95
CA GLY A 276 10.40 27.74 9.45
C GLY A 276 10.26 26.23 9.21
N GLY A 277 9.03 25.71 9.15
CA GLY A 277 8.77 24.27 9.09
C GLY A 277 8.40 23.62 10.42
N SER A 278 8.47 24.32 11.55
CA SER A 278 8.19 23.73 12.88
C SER A 278 6.72 23.35 13.13
N ARG A 279 5.80 23.85 12.28
CA ARG A 279 4.35 23.62 12.32
C ARG A 279 3.62 24.26 13.51
N LEU A 280 4.35 24.85 14.44
CA LEU A 280 3.81 25.37 15.70
C LEU A 280 3.86 26.89 15.76
N ARG A 281 3.14 27.46 16.71
CA ARG A 281 3.21 28.89 17.01
C ARG A 281 4.51 29.27 17.74
N PRO A 282 4.95 30.55 17.63
CA PRO A 282 6.17 31.02 18.30
C PRO A 282 6.18 30.79 19.81
N GLU A 283 5.04 30.91 20.49
CA GLU A 283 4.93 30.75 21.95
C GLU A 283 5.29 29.33 22.39
N ALA A 284 4.81 28.32 21.66
CA ALA A 284 5.17 26.92 21.91
C ALA A 284 6.63 26.63 21.55
N MET A 285 7.17 27.30 20.53
CA MET A 285 8.56 27.17 20.10
C MET A 285 9.56 27.88 21.03
N ALA A 286 9.09 28.80 21.87
CA ALA A 286 9.93 29.46 22.87
C ALA A 286 10.19 28.59 24.10
N VAL A 287 9.40 27.54 24.32
CA VAL A 287 9.59 26.59 25.43
C VAL A 287 10.57 25.51 25.00
N THR A 288 11.53 25.21 25.86
CA THR A 288 12.57 24.21 25.58
C THR A 288 12.56 23.09 26.61
N PHE A 289 13.15 21.96 26.26
CA PHE A 289 13.46 20.88 27.19
C PHE A 289 14.84 20.34 26.81
N ALA A 290 15.76 20.27 27.77
CA ALA A 290 17.17 19.94 27.51
C ALA A 290 17.80 20.87 26.44
N GLY A 291 17.43 22.16 26.46
CA GLY A 291 17.91 23.17 25.52
C GLY A 291 17.40 23.03 24.08
N ARG A 292 16.37 22.19 23.85
CA ARG A 292 15.78 21.97 22.52
C ARG A 292 14.28 22.23 22.53
N THR A 293 13.76 22.80 21.45
CA THR A 293 12.33 22.99 21.22
C THR A 293 11.64 21.65 20.94
N ILE A 294 10.31 21.62 21.05
CA ILE A 294 9.55 20.39 20.79
C ILE A 294 9.69 19.93 19.33
N ALA A 295 9.79 20.85 18.37
CA ALA A 295 9.95 20.50 16.96
C ALA A 295 11.32 19.87 16.71
N GLU A 296 12.38 20.38 17.34
CA GLU A 296 13.72 19.79 17.25
C GLU A 296 13.75 18.39 17.85
N LEU A 297 13.14 18.17 19.03
CA LEU A 297 13.06 16.82 19.62
C LEU A 297 12.20 15.87 18.79
N ALA A 298 11.08 16.34 18.22
CA ALA A 298 10.21 15.52 17.39
C ALA A 298 10.86 15.11 16.06
N GLY A 299 11.81 15.91 15.56
CA GLY A 299 12.57 15.63 14.34
C GLY A 299 13.76 14.68 14.54
N LEU A 300 14.15 14.36 15.79
CA LEU A 300 15.22 13.40 16.04
C LEU A 300 14.77 11.96 15.73
N PRO A 301 15.71 11.10 15.29
CA PRO A 301 15.49 9.65 15.35
C PRO A 301 15.14 9.23 16.78
N LEU A 302 14.19 8.29 16.92
CA LEU A 302 13.71 7.79 18.20
C LEU A 302 14.84 7.28 19.12
N SER A 303 15.87 6.66 18.53
CA SER A 303 17.10 6.25 19.23
C SER A 303 17.83 7.43 19.88
N VAL A 304 18.06 8.51 19.12
CA VAL A 304 18.71 9.73 19.61
C VAL A 304 17.80 10.47 20.61
N LEU A 305 16.49 10.51 20.37
CA LEU A 305 15.54 11.08 21.30
C LEU A 305 15.58 10.36 22.66
N ALA A 306 15.69 9.04 22.67
CA ALA A 306 15.83 8.27 23.90
C ALA A 306 17.10 8.66 24.68
N GLU A 307 18.24 8.82 24.00
CA GLU A 307 19.49 9.25 24.65
C GLU A 307 19.34 10.64 25.32
N VAL A 308 18.72 11.59 24.60
CA VAL A 308 18.47 12.95 25.12
C VAL A 308 17.54 12.91 26.34
N LEU A 309 16.45 12.15 26.27
CA LEU A 309 15.48 12.04 27.37
C LEU A 309 16.08 11.34 28.60
N ALA A 310 16.93 10.33 28.40
CA ALA A 310 17.61 9.62 29.49
C ALA A 310 18.57 10.55 30.25
N GLY A 311 19.37 11.34 29.51
CA GLY A 311 20.28 12.31 30.10
C GLY A 311 19.55 13.42 30.88
N ALA A 312 18.48 13.97 30.30
CA ALA A 312 17.69 15.04 30.91
C ALA A 312 16.88 14.56 32.13
N GLY A 313 16.33 13.34 32.07
CA GLY A 313 15.55 12.75 33.15
C GLY A 313 16.37 12.54 34.42
N ALA A 314 17.62 12.09 34.31
CA ALA A 314 18.47 11.78 35.47
C ALA A 314 18.77 13.02 36.36
N GLY A 315 18.78 14.22 35.80
CA GLY A 315 19.02 15.48 36.52
C GLY A 315 17.79 16.35 36.77
N GLY A 316 16.61 15.95 36.26
CA GLY A 316 15.40 16.77 36.29
C GLY A 316 14.58 16.69 37.58
N GLU A 317 13.56 17.55 37.67
CA GLU A 317 12.51 17.47 38.71
C GLU A 317 11.69 16.18 38.61
N GLU A 318 10.98 15.80 39.67
CA GLU A 318 10.24 14.53 39.74
C GLU A 318 9.21 14.37 38.60
N THR A 319 8.50 15.44 38.25
CA THR A 319 7.55 15.42 37.12
C THR A 319 8.25 15.09 35.80
N ALA A 320 9.44 15.67 35.56
CA ALA A 320 10.23 15.40 34.37
C ALA A 320 10.71 13.94 34.34
N ARG A 321 11.16 13.40 35.47
CA ARG A 321 11.57 11.99 35.60
C ARG A 321 10.46 11.01 35.26
N VAL A 322 9.27 11.22 35.80
CA VAL A 322 8.13 10.32 35.55
C VAL A 322 7.73 10.33 34.06
N LEU A 323 7.63 11.52 33.46
CA LEU A 323 7.26 11.66 32.05
C LEU A 323 8.34 11.16 31.10
N THR A 324 9.62 11.42 31.39
CA THR A 324 10.74 10.89 30.60
C THR A 324 10.85 9.38 30.73
N ALA A 325 10.64 8.79 31.92
CA ALA A 325 10.64 7.34 32.11
C ALA A 325 9.52 6.64 31.30
N ASP A 326 8.30 7.19 31.29
CA ASP A 326 7.21 6.66 30.45
C ASP A 326 7.55 6.75 28.95
N LEU A 327 8.04 7.92 28.50
CA LEU A 327 8.47 8.11 27.12
C LEU A 327 9.57 7.12 26.72
N LEU A 328 10.63 6.99 27.51
CA LEU A 328 11.73 6.06 27.25
C LEU A 328 11.25 4.63 27.13
N ALA A 329 10.35 4.21 28.02
CA ALA A 329 9.82 2.85 28.00
C ALA A 329 8.93 2.58 26.78
N ARG A 330 8.18 3.58 26.28
CA ARG A 330 7.42 3.49 25.01
C ARG A 330 8.34 3.50 23.79
N ILE A 331 9.32 4.40 23.77
CA ILE A 331 10.32 4.48 22.69
C ILE A 331 11.11 3.16 22.59
N GLY A 332 11.51 2.60 23.74
CA GLY A 332 12.20 1.31 23.84
C GLY A 332 11.48 0.19 23.09
N THR A 333 10.15 0.12 23.21
CA THR A 333 9.33 -0.89 22.51
C THR A 333 9.36 -0.69 20.99
N VAL A 334 9.35 0.57 20.53
CA VAL A 334 9.43 0.90 19.09
C VAL A 334 10.83 0.63 18.54
N THR A 335 11.88 0.99 19.30
CA THR A 335 13.28 0.76 18.90
C THR A 335 13.63 -0.73 18.84
N GLU A 336 13.09 -1.54 19.75
CA GLU A 336 13.26 -3.00 19.76
C GLU A 336 12.77 -3.64 18.46
N LEU A 337 11.67 -3.14 17.90
CA LEU A 337 11.12 -3.57 16.59
C LEU A 337 11.90 -3.04 15.36
N GLY A 338 13.10 -2.50 15.59
CA GLY A 338 13.98 -1.97 14.54
C GLY A 338 13.55 -0.62 13.99
N LEU A 339 12.65 0.10 14.65
CA LEU A 339 12.09 1.37 14.16
C LEU A 339 12.72 2.62 14.80
N GLY A 340 13.88 2.45 15.45
CA GLY A 340 14.59 3.53 16.13
C GLY A 340 15.13 4.65 15.24
N TYR A 341 15.13 4.44 13.92
CA TYR A 341 15.51 5.44 12.92
C TYR A 341 14.38 6.41 12.55
N LEU A 342 13.14 6.10 12.94
CA LEU A 342 12.01 6.98 12.66
C LEU A 342 12.06 8.21 13.57
N SER A 343 11.59 9.35 13.06
CA SER A 343 11.30 10.53 13.88
C SER A 343 9.80 10.62 14.18
N LEU A 344 9.42 11.33 15.24
CA LEU A 344 8.01 11.48 15.64
C LEU A 344 7.19 12.30 14.64
N ASP A 345 7.83 13.23 13.94
CA ASP A 345 7.23 14.09 12.94
C ASP A 345 7.11 13.45 11.55
N ARG A 346 7.76 12.30 11.31
CA ARG A 346 7.65 11.55 10.03
C ARG A 346 6.19 11.24 9.74
N THR A 347 5.73 11.68 8.57
CA THR A 347 4.32 11.58 8.18
C THR A 347 3.96 10.14 7.83
N ALA A 348 2.82 9.68 8.35
CA ALA A 348 2.37 8.31 8.22
C ALA A 348 2.16 7.84 6.75
N PRO A 349 1.77 8.68 5.78
CA PRO A 349 1.70 8.27 4.37
C PRO A 349 3.04 7.88 3.73
N THR A 350 4.17 8.27 4.34
CA THR A 350 5.53 7.95 3.86
C THR A 350 6.09 6.67 4.49
N LEU A 351 5.35 6.05 5.41
CA LEU A 351 5.72 4.78 6.00
C LEU A 351 5.36 3.63 5.05
N SER A 352 6.21 2.61 5.03
CA SER A 352 5.86 1.30 4.49
C SER A 352 4.74 0.66 5.31
N SER A 353 4.05 -0.33 4.71
CA SER A 353 3.05 -1.15 5.40
C SER A 353 3.65 -1.82 6.65
N GLY A 354 4.84 -2.42 6.52
CA GLY A 354 5.55 -3.07 7.61
C GLY A 354 6.01 -2.13 8.74
N GLU A 355 6.46 -0.90 8.42
CA GLU A 355 6.75 0.13 9.44
C GLU A 355 5.48 0.50 10.22
N LEU A 356 4.38 0.80 9.51
CA LEU A 356 3.11 1.20 10.14
C LEU A 356 2.54 0.07 11.02
N GLN A 357 2.62 -1.17 10.57
CA GLN A 357 2.15 -2.33 11.31
C GLN A 357 2.95 -2.54 12.59
N ARG A 358 4.29 -2.52 12.51
CA ARG A 358 5.16 -2.64 13.69
C ARG A 358 4.97 -1.48 14.68
N LEU A 359 4.74 -0.25 14.18
CA LEU A 359 4.36 0.88 15.06
C LEU A 359 3.06 0.61 15.81
N ARG A 360 2.02 0.13 15.12
CA ARG A 360 0.74 -0.22 15.77
C ARG A 360 0.92 -1.33 16.79
N LEU A 361 1.73 -2.35 16.47
CA LEU A 361 2.04 -3.45 17.37
C LEU A 361 2.74 -2.95 18.65
N ALA A 362 3.74 -2.07 18.50
CA ALA A 362 4.42 -1.42 19.62
C ALA A 362 3.44 -0.66 20.52
N THR A 363 2.48 0.07 19.92
CA THR A 363 1.44 0.78 20.67
C THR A 363 0.56 -0.18 21.49
N GLN A 364 0.24 -1.37 20.95
CA GLN A 364 -0.64 -2.32 21.63
C GLN A 364 -0.03 -2.88 22.92
N LEU A 365 1.28 -3.13 22.96
CA LEU A 365 1.98 -3.61 24.16
C LEU A 365 1.80 -2.69 25.38
N ARG A 366 1.48 -1.42 25.16
CA ARG A 366 1.35 -0.40 26.22
C ARG A 366 -0.07 0.13 26.34
N SER A 367 -1.04 -0.53 25.69
CA SER A 367 -2.45 -0.15 25.75
C SER A 367 -3.13 -0.58 27.06
N GLY A 368 -2.56 -1.56 27.77
CA GLY A 368 -3.14 -2.13 28.99
C GLY A 368 -4.32 -3.07 28.75
N LEU A 369 -4.53 -3.51 27.52
CA LEU A 369 -5.58 -4.50 27.19
C LEU A 369 -5.23 -5.87 27.76
N PHE A 370 -6.25 -6.53 28.30
CA PHE A 370 -6.18 -7.85 28.93
C PHE A 370 -7.40 -8.67 28.51
N GLY A 371 -7.24 -9.98 28.31
CA GLY A 371 -8.33 -10.89 27.99
C GLY A 371 -8.93 -10.68 26.60
N VAL A 372 -8.17 -10.10 25.67
CA VAL A 372 -8.59 -9.91 24.27
C VAL A 372 -7.92 -10.91 23.33
N VAL A 373 -8.47 -11.06 22.13
CA VAL A 373 -7.81 -11.73 21.00
C VAL A 373 -7.22 -10.69 20.06
N TYR A 374 -5.89 -10.66 19.94
CA TYR A 374 -5.23 -9.93 18.87
C TYR A 374 -5.26 -10.76 17.60
N VAL A 375 -5.77 -10.21 16.50
CA VAL A 375 -5.75 -10.85 15.18
C VAL A 375 -4.84 -10.05 14.24
N LEU A 376 -3.71 -10.64 13.85
CA LEU A 376 -2.63 -10.00 13.09
C LEU A 376 -2.52 -10.61 11.70
N ASP A 377 -2.29 -9.74 10.71
CA ASP A 377 -2.16 -10.12 9.29
C ASP A 377 -0.70 -9.96 8.86
N GLU A 378 0.04 -11.06 8.81
CA GLU A 378 1.41 -11.13 8.30
C GLU A 378 2.37 -10.09 8.92
N PRO A 379 2.57 -10.10 10.26
CA PRO A 379 3.37 -9.07 10.95
C PRO A 379 4.87 -9.09 10.62
N SER A 380 5.37 -10.18 10.03
CA SER A 380 6.73 -10.31 9.51
C SER A 380 6.89 -9.89 8.05
N ALA A 381 5.81 -9.46 7.38
CA ALA A 381 5.85 -8.98 5.99
C ALA A 381 6.92 -7.88 5.80
N GLY A 382 7.84 -8.09 4.85
CA GLY A 382 8.94 -7.17 4.54
C GLY A 382 9.96 -6.99 5.67
N LEU A 383 9.95 -7.88 6.68
CA LEU A 383 10.89 -7.84 7.79
C LEU A 383 12.16 -8.61 7.43
N HIS A 384 13.32 -8.00 7.69
CA HIS A 384 14.59 -8.69 7.52
C HIS A 384 14.72 -9.80 8.57
N PRO A 385 15.28 -10.99 8.25
CA PRO A 385 15.40 -12.10 9.20
C PRO A 385 16.06 -11.74 10.54
N ALA A 386 17.01 -10.80 10.51
CA ALA A 386 17.67 -10.29 11.72
C ALA A 386 16.75 -9.57 12.72
N ASP A 387 15.56 -9.16 12.28
CA ASP A 387 14.59 -8.43 13.11
C ASP A 387 13.40 -9.33 13.51
N THR A 388 13.31 -10.58 13.01
CA THR A 388 12.21 -11.52 13.31
C THR A 388 12.16 -11.92 14.79
N GLU A 389 13.31 -12.11 15.45
CA GLU A 389 13.36 -12.46 16.87
C GLU A 389 12.76 -11.35 17.76
N ALA A 390 12.95 -10.08 17.40
CA ALA A 390 12.35 -8.96 18.12
C ALA A 390 10.81 -8.95 17.98
N LEU A 391 10.29 -9.28 16.80
CA LEU A 391 8.85 -9.45 16.58
C LEU A 391 8.29 -10.57 17.47
N LEU A 392 8.96 -11.73 17.51
CA LEU A 392 8.55 -12.86 18.34
C LEU A 392 8.54 -12.51 19.83
N GLY A 393 9.55 -11.79 20.32
CA GLY A 393 9.57 -11.28 21.70
C GLY A 393 8.38 -10.37 22.02
N VAL A 394 8.00 -9.49 21.09
CA VAL A 394 6.81 -8.64 21.22
C VAL A 394 5.51 -9.44 21.25
N LEU A 395 5.35 -10.43 20.37
CA LEU A 395 4.17 -11.32 20.37
C LEU A 395 4.08 -12.14 21.67
N GLY A 396 5.23 -12.61 22.17
CA GLY A 396 5.34 -13.28 23.47
C GLY A 396 4.84 -12.41 24.61
N ARG A 397 5.27 -11.14 24.68
CA ARG A 397 4.81 -10.21 25.72
C ARG A 397 3.32 -9.87 25.64
N LEU A 398 2.72 -9.82 24.44
CA LEU A 398 1.27 -9.67 24.30
C LEU A 398 0.53 -10.87 24.90
N LYS A 399 1.04 -12.09 24.67
CA LYS A 399 0.53 -13.32 25.27
C LYS A 399 0.67 -13.31 26.79
N GLU A 400 1.87 -13.02 27.30
CA GLU A 400 2.18 -12.96 28.75
C GLU A 400 1.32 -11.93 29.50
N ALA A 401 0.90 -10.86 28.82
CA ALA A 401 -0.06 -9.90 29.34
C ALA A 401 -1.50 -10.43 29.46
N GLY A 402 -1.73 -11.73 29.26
CA GLY A 402 -3.04 -12.38 29.40
C GLY A 402 -3.95 -12.23 28.18
N ASN A 403 -3.37 -12.19 26.98
CA ASN A 403 -4.11 -12.08 25.72
C ASN A 403 -3.87 -13.31 24.84
N SER A 404 -4.81 -13.57 23.94
CA SER A 404 -4.63 -14.55 22.86
C SER A 404 -4.10 -13.85 21.62
N VAL A 405 -3.13 -14.45 20.92
CA VAL A 405 -2.49 -13.84 19.74
C VAL A 405 -2.66 -14.76 18.55
N PHE A 406 -3.54 -14.37 17.63
CA PHE A 406 -3.89 -15.10 16.41
C PHE A 406 -3.21 -14.41 15.23
N VAL A 407 -2.29 -15.11 14.57
CA VAL A 407 -1.45 -14.53 13.51
C VAL A 407 -1.63 -15.31 12.23
N VAL A 408 -1.98 -14.64 11.14
CA VAL A 408 -1.87 -15.22 9.80
C VAL A 408 -0.42 -15.03 9.34
N GLU A 409 0.29 -16.11 8.97
CA GLU A 409 1.72 -16.00 8.66
C GLU A 409 2.26 -17.01 7.64
N HIS A 410 3.37 -16.64 6.99
CA HIS A 410 4.05 -17.42 5.96
C HIS A 410 5.55 -17.64 6.20
N GLN A 411 6.18 -16.87 7.10
CA GLN A 411 7.57 -17.06 7.47
C GLN A 411 7.71 -18.26 8.41
N MET A 412 8.36 -19.32 7.94
CA MET A 412 8.47 -20.58 8.68
C MET A 412 9.18 -20.44 10.02
N ASP A 413 10.10 -19.48 10.18
CA ASP A 413 10.74 -19.21 11.47
C ASP A 413 9.76 -18.73 12.54
N VAL A 414 8.70 -17.99 12.15
CA VAL A 414 7.61 -17.60 13.05
C VAL A 414 6.69 -18.79 13.32
N VAL A 415 6.34 -19.55 12.27
CA VAL A 415 5.47 -20.74 12.37
C VAL A 415 6.06 -21.78 13.34
N ARG A 416 7.37 -22.03 13.29
CA ARG A 416 8.07 -22.97 14.19
C ARG A 416 7.99 -22.58 15.67
N ARG A 417 7.78 -21.30 15.97
CA ARG A 417 7.76 -20.76 17.34
C ARG A 417 6.34 -20.62 17.91
N ALA A 418 5.33 -20.96 17.11
CA ALA A 418 3.94 -20.90 17.55
C ALA A 418 3.66 -21.93 18.64
N ASP A 419 2.80 -21.58 19.60
CA ASP A 419 2.30 -22.55 20.59
C ASP A 419 1.26 -23.48 19.93
N TRP A 420 0.55 -22.98 18.93
CA TRP A 420 -0.50 -23.70 18.19
C TRP A 420 -0.50 -23.30 16.72
N LEU A 421 -0.82 -24.25 15.84
CA LEU A 421 -0.85 -24.09 14.40
C LEU A 421 -2.20 -24.53 13.84
N VAL A 422 -2.80 -23.68 13.01
CA VAL A 422 -4.00 -23.99 12.20
C VAL A 422 -3.62 -23.93 10.72
N ASP A 423 -3.49 -25.08 10.08
CA ASP A 423 -3.17 -25.17 8.65
C ASP A 423 -4.44 -25.28 7.81
N VAL A 424 -4.61 -24.38 6.84
CA VAL A 424 -5.83 -24.26 6.04
C VAL A 424 -5.58 -24.58 4.58
N GLY A 425 -6.36 -25.52 4.06
CA GLY A 425 -6.50 -25.95 2.68
C GLY A 425 -5.29 -26.74 2.19
N PRO A 426 -5.46 -27.79 1.35
CA PRO A 426 -4.31 -28.29 0.61
C PRO A 426 -3.95 -27.34 -0.55
N LEU A 427 -4.93 -26.56 -1.04
CA LEU A 427 -4.81 -25.64 -2.18
C LEU A 427 -5.63 -24.36 -1.95
N ALA A 428 -5.67 -23.47 -2.94
CA ALA A 428 -6.41 -22.22 -2.95
C ALA A 428 -7.88 -22.37 -3.42
N GLY A 429 -8.70 -21.35 -3.15
CA GLY A 429 -10.05 -21.22 -3.73
C GLY A 429 -10.98 -22.37 -3.39
N GLU A 430 -11.71 -22.85 -4.40
CA GLU A 430 -12.66 -23.97 -4.27
C GLU A 430 -11.99 -25.29 -3.87
N HIS A 431 -10.68 -25.43 -4.06
CA HIS A 431 -9.91 -26.62 -3.65
C HIS A 431 -9.38 -26.52 -2.21
N GLY A 432 -9.42 -25.32 -1.62
CA GLY A 432 -9.03 -25.03 -0.24
C GLY A 432 -10.16 -25.19 0.77
N GLY A 433 -10.18 -24.29 1.76
CA GLY A 433 -11.29 -24.07 2.68
C GLY A 433 -11.47 -25.14 3.76
N ARG A 434 -10.49 -26.03 3.95
CA ARG A 434 -10.53 -27.11 4.95
C ARG A 434 -9.44 -26.89 5.97
N VAL A 435 -9.68 -27.18 7.24
CA VAL A 435 -8.59 -27.23 8.23
C VAL A 435 -7.92 -28.59 8.12
N LEU A 436 -6.64 -28.60 7.76
CA LEU A 436 -5.84 -29.81 7.62
C LEU A 436 -5.24 -30.25 8.95
N HIS A 437 -4.87 -29.27 9.78
CA HIS A 437 -4.28 -29.47 11.10
C HIS A 437 -4.72 -28.36 12.05
N SER A 438 -5.00 -28.71 13.30
CA SER A 438 -5.14 -27.77 14.41
C SER A 438 -4.50 -28.41 15.64
N GLY A 439 -3.30 -27.97 15.98
CA GLY A 439 -2.48 -28.60 17.00
C GLY A 439 -1.13 -27.91 17.18
N PRO A 440 -0.24 -28.43 18.04
CA PRO A 440 1.15 -28.01 18.07
C PRO A 440 1.81 -28.13 16.67
N PRO A 441 2.77 -27.26 16.30
CA PRO A 441 3.40 -27.26 14.98
C PRO A 441 4.00 -28.61 14.56
N GLU A 442 4.57 -29.37 15.49
CA GLU A 442 5.20 -30.68 15.25
C GLU A 442 4.20 -31.70 14.68
N GLY A 443 2.92 -31.57 15.02
CA GLY A 443 1.87 -32.45 14.52
C GLY A 443 1.66 -32.38 13.00
N LEU A 444 2.03 -31.26 12.37
CA LEU A 444 1.88 -31.05 10.93
C LEU A 444 2.78 -31.99 10.10
N ALA A 445 3.85 -32.55 10.68
CA ALA A 445 4.71 -33.53 10.02
C ALA A 445 3.93 -34.77 9.54
N GLN A 446 2.82 -35.10 10.21
CA GLN A 446 1.98 -36.27 9.88
C GLN A 446 0.90 -35.96 8.81
N VAL A 447 0.87 -34.75 8.26
CA VAL A 447 -0.18 -34.29 7.33
C VAL A 447 0.39 -34.16 5.90
N PRO A 448 0.34 -35.21 5.07
CA PRO A 448 1.00 -35.23 3.75
C PRO A 448 0.39 -34.27 2.73
N GLU A 449 -0.89 -33.92 2.87
CA GLU A 449 -1.58 -32.99 1.97
C GLU A 449 -1.30 -31.51 2.27
N SER A 450 -0.61 -31.19 3.37
CA SER A 450 -0.24 -29.83 3.73
C SER A 450 0.90 -29.31 2.85
N ALA A 451 0.65 -28.21 2.15
CA ALA A 451 1.71 -27.49 1.44
C ALA A 451 2.75 -26.89 2.41
N THR A 452 2.31 -26.45 3.58
CA THR A 452 3.14 -25.85 4.63
C THR A 452 4.16 -26.85 5.18
N ARG A 453 3.75 -28.11 5.36
CA ARG A 453 4.62 -29.19 5.89
C ARG A 453 5.98 -29.24 5.19
N ARG A 454 6.00 -29.15 3.86
CA ARG A 454 7.21 -29.23 3.01
C ARG A 454 8.28 -28.19 3.37
N PHE A 455 7.86 -27.04 3.89
CA PHE A 455 8.76 -25.92 4.20
C PHE A 455 9.05 -25.83 5.70
N LEU A 456 8.13 -26.35 6.53
CA LEU A 456 8.32 -26.40 7.97
C LEU A 456 9.33 -27.50 8.36
N PHE A 457 9.24 -28.66 7.71
CA PHE A 457 10.07 -29.85 7.94
C PHE A 457 10.83 -30.26 6.66
N PRO A 458 11.94 -29.58 6.33
CA PRO A 458 12.72 -29.88 5.12
C PRO A 458 13.50 -31.21 5.19
N GLU A 459 13.63 -31.82 6.38
CA GLU A 459 14.42 -33.05 6.62
C GLU A 459 13.77 -34.34 6.09
N ASP A 460 12.54 -34.29 5.57
CA ASP A 460 11.80 -35.44 4.98
C ASP A 460 12.29 -35.84 3.56
N GLY A 461 13.59 -35.69 3.27
CA GLY A 461 14.22 -36.29 2.08
C GLY A 461 14.09 -35.49 0.77
N ARG A 462 14.04 -34.16 0.83
CA ARG A 462 14.23 -33.30 -0.36
C ARG A 462 15.58 -32.60 -0.31
N ASP A 463 16.32 -32.67 -1.42
CA ASP A 463 17.51 -31.86 -1.63
C ASP A 463 17.19 -30.38 -1.38
N PRO A 464 18.11 -29.60 -0.79
CA PRO A 464 18.00 -28.14 -0.80
C PRO A 464 17.71 -27.68 -2.23
N ALA A 465 16.91 -26.61 -2.37
CA ALA A 465 16.57 -26.07 -3.69
C ALA A 465 17.86 -26.00 -4.54
N PRO A 466 17.86 -26.53 -5.78
CA PRO A 466 19.09 -26.71 -6.53
C PRO A 466 19.79 -25.36 -6.63
N VAL A 467 21.02 -25.30 -6.10
CA VAL A 467 21.87 -24.10 -6.18
C VAL A 467 22.01 -23.78 -7.66
N ARG A 468 21.41 -22.67 -8.09
CA ARG A 468 21.51 -22.24 -9.48
C ARG A 468 22.91 -21.70 -9.71
N GLU A 469 23.56 -22.16 -10.78
CA GLU A 469 24.78 -21.53 -11.24
C GLU A 469 24.46 -20.08 -11.68
N PRO A 470 25.15 -19.07 -11.11
CA PRO A 470 24.91 -17.68 -11.48
C PRO A 470 25.12 -17.45 -12.98
N ARG A 471 24.13 -16.82 -13.63
CA ARG A 471 24.23 -16.41 -15.03
C ARG A 471 25.33 -15.36 -15.23
N THR A 472 25.94 -15.35 -16.41
CA THR A 472 26.93 -14.32 -16.78
C THR A 472 26.22 -13.03 -17.22
N PRO A 473 26.54 -11.86 -16.63
CA PRO A 473 25.98 -10.58 -17.04
C PRO A 473 26.28 -10.23 -18.50
N SER A 474 25.27 -9.74 -19.23
CA SER A 474 25.43 -9.24 -20.61
C SER A 474 25.92 -7.79 -20.68
N GLY A 475 25.85 -7.07 -19.57
CA GLY A 475 26.21 -5.65 -19.45
C GLY A 475 25.96 -5.15 -18.03
N TRP A 476 26.12 -3.85 -17.81
CA TRP A 476 25.96 -3.23 -16.49
C TRP A 476 25.37 -1.82 -16.61
N ILE A 477 24.38 -1.52 -15.77
CA ILE A 477 24.01 -0.13 -15.45
C ILE A 477 24.85 0.29 -14.25
N ARG A 478 25.52 1.45 -14.33
CA ARG A 478 26.27 2.01 -13.20
C ARG A 478 25.74 3.37 -12.82
N LEU A 479 25.40 3.52 -11.54
CA LEU A 479 25.04 4.77 -10.90
C LEU A 479 26.21 5.20 -10.02
N THR A 480 26.74 6.39 -10.23
CA THR A 480 27.88 6.92 -9.47
C THR A 480 27.43 8.09 -8.60
N GLY A 481 27.90 8.15 -7.36
CA GLY A 481 27.64 9.26 -6.45
C GLY A 481 26.16 9.47 -6.14
N VAL A 482 25.42 8.40 -5.85
CA VAL A 482 23.98 8.48 -5.57
C VAL A 482 23.72 9.19 -4.25
N GLU A 483 22.92 10.26 -4.29
CA GLU A 483 22.50 11.06 -3.15
C GLU A 483 20.98 11.22 -3.09
N ARG A 484 20.34 10.50 -2.16
CA ARG A 484 18.91 10.64 -1.88
C ARG A 484 18.53 10.05 -0.53
N HIS A 485 17.78 10.80 0.28
CA HIS A 485 17.38 10.40 1.63
C HIS A 485 18.60 9.99 2.47
N ASN A 486 18.67 8.74 2.93
CA ASN A 486 19.80 8.22 3.68
C ASN A 486 20.90 7.61 2.81
N VAL A 487 20.68 7.44 1.49
CA VAL A 487 21.73 7.03 0.54
C VAL A 487 22.61 8.23 0.23
N ARG A 488 23.90 8.17 0.56
CA ARG A 488 24.84 9.31 0.43
C ARG A 488 26.13 8.90 -0.28
N GLY A 489 26.36 9.44 -1.48
CA GLY A 489 27.58 9.21 -2.26
C GLY A 489 27.82 7.75 -2.63
N VAL A 490 26.75 6.97 -2.88
CA VAL A 490 26.85 5.53 -3.14
C VAL A 490 27.06 5.25 -4.62
N ASP A 491 28.05 4.41 -4.94
CA ASP A 491 28.23 3.85 -6.28
C ASP A 491 27.55 2.48 -6.35
N ALA A 492 26.61 2.30 -7.27
CA ALA A 492 25.83 1.07 -7.43
C ALA A 492 25.92 0.55 -8.87
N ALA A 493 26.15 -0.74 -9.04
CA ALA A 493 26.24 -1.40 -10.35
C ALA A 493 25.21 -2.54 -10.42
N PHE A 494 24.36 -2.50 -11.45
CA PHE A 494 23.31 -3.50 -11.69
C PHE A 494 23.65 -4.30 -12.95
N PRO A 495 23.87 -5.62 -12.83
CA PRO A 495 24.17 -6.46 -13.98
C PRO A 495 22.91 -6.67 -14.84
N LEU A 496 23.11 -6.73 -16.15
CA LEU A 496 22.05 -6.94 -17.14
C LEU A 496 21.97 -8.39 -17.59
N GLY A 497 20.78 -8.83 -18.00
CA GLY A 497 20.47 -10.18 -18.48
C GLY A 497 20.47 -11.24 -17.37
N VAL A 498 20.36 -10.81 -16.10
CA VAL A 498 20.44 -11.69 -14.93
C VAL A 498 19.39 -11.31 -13.87
N PHE A 499 19.21 -12.18 -12.88
CA PHE A 499 18.36 -11.95 -11.70
C PHE A 499 19.17 -11.33 -10.57
N THR A 500 18.88 -10.07 -10.21
CA THR A 500 19.56 -9.35 -9.12
C THR A 500 18.63 -9.19 -7.92
N ALA A 501 19.08 -9.59 -6.73
CA ALA A 501 18.39 -9.33 -5.48
C ALA A 501 19.06 -8.16 -4.72
N VAL A 502 18.28 -7.17 -4.32
CA VAL A 502 18.72 -6.06 -3.47
C VAL A 502 18.15 -6.29 -2.07
N THR A 503 19.04 -6.52 -1.11
CA THR A 503 18.68 -6.94 0.25
C THR A 503 19.30 -6.02 1.31
N GLY A 504 19.06 -6.34 2.59
CA GLY A 504 19.52 -5.57 3.74
C GLY A 504 18.40 -5.24 4.72
N VAL A 505 18.75 -4.69 5.89
CA VAL A 505 17.78 -4.46 6.97
C VAL A 505 16.71 -3.41 6.65
N SER A 506 15.60 -3.40 7.39
CA SER A 506 14.53 -2.42 7.21
C SER A 506 15.07 -0.98 7.35
N GLY A 507 14.72 -0.10 6.41
CA GLY A 507 15.20 1.30 6.42
C GLY A 507 16.63 1.50 5.90
N SER A 508 17.31 0.48 5.38
CA SER A 508 18.70 0.60 4.88
C SER A 508 18.86 1.39 3.58
N GLY A 509 17.76 1.72 2.88
CA GLY A 509 17.77 2.52 1.64
C GLY A 509 17.42 1.77 0.35
N LYS A 510 17.02 0.48 0.44
CA LYS A 510 16.71 -0.37 -0.73
C LYS A 510 15.69 0.24 -1.68
N SER A 511 14.51 0.62 -1.17
CA SER A 511 13.44 1.21 -1.98
C SER A 511 13.83 2.59 -2.54
N THR A 512 14.71 3.32 -1.86
CA THR A 512 15.26 4.58 -2.38
C THR A 512 16.16 4.31 -3.58
N LEU A 513 17.11 3.39 -3.45
CA LEU A 513 18.06 3.06 -4.51
C LEU A 513 17.36 2.46 -5.74
N VAL A 514 16.50 1.46 -5.54
CA VAL A 514 15.85 0.73 -6.66
C VAL A 514 14.61 1.47 -7.16
N GLY A 515 13.65 1.70 -6.27
CA GLY A 515 12.31 2.19 -6.64
C GLY A 515 12.24 3.68 -6.95
N GLN A 516 13.24 4.47 -6.54
CA GLN A 516 13.23 5.91 -6.78
C GLN A 516 14.41 6.41 -7.63
N VAL A 517 15.63 5.92 -7.40
CA VAL A 517 16.81 6.34 -8.18
C VAL A 517 16.91 5.55 -9.48
N LEU A 518 17.11 4.22 -9.44
CA LEU A 518 17.23 3.39 -10.65
C LEU A 518 16.00 3.49 -11.56
N ALA A 519 14.80 3.37 -10.97
CA ALA A 519 13.55 3.55 -11.71
C ALA A 519 13.42 4.94 -12.31
N GLY A 520 13.82 5.99 -11.57
CA GLY A 520 13.74 7.37 -12.00
C GLY A 520 14.63 7.67 -13.20
N VAL A 521 15.88 7.23 -13.15
CA VAL A 521 16.84 7.44 -14.24
C VAL A 521 16.40 6.74 -15.53
N LEU A 522 15.90 5.51 -15.44
CA LEU A 522 15.37 4.80 -16.60
C LEU A 522 14.08 5.44 -17.13
N ALA A 523 13.22 5.96 -16.26
CA ALA A 523 12.00 6.65 -16.66
C ALA A 523 12.31 7.98 -17.38
N ASP A 524 13.27 8.76 -16.88
CA ASP A 524 13.75 9.97 -17.55
C ASP A 524 14.26 9.65 -18.96
N ARG A 525 15.07 8.61 -19.12
CA ARG A 525 15.54 8.17 -20.44
C ARG A 525 14.38 7.80 -21.38
N GLN A 526 13.39 7.06 -20.89
CA GLN A 526 12.24 6.67 -21.70
C GLN A 526 11.38 7.86 -22.14
N ALA A 527 11.33 8.92 -21.32
CA ALA A 527 10.59 10.14 -21.63
C ALA A 527 11.31 11.03 -22.67
N GLY A 528 12.62 10.85 -22.87
CA GLY A 528 13.38 11.60 -23.88
C GLY A 528 13.36 13.12 -23.61
N GLU A 529 12.96 13.91 -24.60
CA GLU A 529 12.87 15.38 -24.47
C GLU A 529 11.78 15.84 -23.48
N GLU A 530 10.80 14.99 -23.16
CA GLU A 530 9.75 15.26 -22.16
C GLU A 530 10.20 14.92 -20.72
N ALA A 531 11.45 14.50 -20.53
CA ALA A 531 11.98 14.09 -19.24
C ALA A 531 12.15 15.27 -18.27
N THR A 532 11.86 15.02 -16.99
CA THR A 532 12.03 16.01 -15.93
C THR A 532 13.44 16.03 -15.32
N GLY A 533 14.32 15.11 -15.73
CA GLY A 533 15.64 14.89 -15.13
C GLY A 533 15.58 14.53 -13.63
N ALA A 534 14.42 14.07 -13.15
CA ALA A 534 14.13 13.95 -11.74
C ALA A 534 14.84 12.76 -11.08
N GLY A 535 15.23 11.74 -11.84
CA GLY A 535 16.05 10.61 -11.40
C GLY A 535 17.55 10.90 -11.52
N GLU A 536 17.99 11.46 -12.65
CA GLU A 536 19.40 11.75 -12.92
C GLU A 536 20.00 12.76 -11.93
N ARG A 537 19.22 13.74 -11.45
CA ARG A 537 19.66 14.72 -10.43
C ARG A 537 20.16 14.10 -9.13
N PHE A 538 19.84 12.84 -8.86
CA PHE A 538 20.30 12.13 -7.66
C PHE A 538 21.63 11.40 -7.86
N CYS A 539 22.20 11.43 -9.06
CA CYS A 539 23.45 10.75 -9.40
C CYS A 539 24.47 11.77 -9.91
N ALA A 540 25.74 11.57 -9.57
CA ALA A 540 26.83 12.34 -10.17
C ALA A 540 27.05 11.95 -11.65
N SER A 541 26.89 10.66 -11.99
CA SER A 541 26.87 10.19 -13.37
C SER A 541 26.14 8.85 -13.49
N VAL A 542 25.65 8.55 -14.70
CA VAL A 542 25.00 7.27 -15.02
C VAL A 542 25.50 6.73 -16.36
N THR A 543 25.75 5.42 -16.43
CA THR A 543 26.20 4.74 -17.67
C THR A 543 25.47 3.41 -17.87
N GLY A 544 25.38 2.93 -19.13
CA GLY A 544 24.81 1.62 -19.47
C GLY A 544 23.29 1.58 -19.68
N LEU A 545 22.63 2.74 -19.74
CA LEU A 545 21.17 2.81 -19.92
C LEU A 545 20.74 2.49 -21.36
N GLU A 546 21.64 2.65 -22.32
CA GLU A 546 21.43 2.33 -23.73
C GLU A 546 21.17 0.86 -24.02
N ALA A 547 21.57 -0.01 -23.10
CA ALA A 547 21.31 -1.43 -23.20
C ALA A 547 19.87 -1.81 -22.83
N VAL A 548 19.05 -0.90 -22.26
CA VAL A 548 17.68 -1.18 -21.83
C VAL A 548 16.68 -0.41 -22.69
N ASP A 549 15.79 -1.15 -23.36
CA ASP A 549 14.74 -0.57 -24.20
C ASP A 549 13.51 -0.17 -23.38
N ARG A 550 13.25 -0.90 -22.28
CA ARG A 550 12.02 -0.75 -21.52
C ARG A 550 12.18 -0.97 -20.02
N LEU A 551 11.59 -0.08 -19.22
CA LEU A 551 11.35 -0.28 -17.80
C LEU A 551 9.94 -0.81 -17.55
N VAL A 552 9.82 -1.83 -16.69
CA VAL A 552 8.55 -2.31 -16.13
C VAL A 552 8.67 -2.33 -14.61
N GLN A 553 7.84 -1.55 -13.91
CA GLN A 553 7.82 -1.52 -12.45
C GLN A 553 6.56 -2.22 -11.92
N VAL A 554 6.74 -3.17 -11.00
CA VAL A 554 5.66 -3.96 -10.40
C VAL A 554 5.71 -3.82 -8.88
N ASP A 555 4.80 -3.02 -8.33
CA ASP A 555 4.63 -2.79 -6.90
C ASP A 555 3.39 -3.49 -6.31
N GLN A 556 3.31 -3.56 -4.99
CA GLN A 556 2.16 -4.13 -4.26
C GLN A 556 0.95 -3.20 -4.15
N LYS A 557 0.97 -2.02 -4.80
CA LYS A 557 -0.19 -1.11 -4.71
C LYS A 557 -1.43 -1.79 -5.30
N PRO A 558 -2.63 -1.57 -4.74
CA PRO A 558 -3.85 -2.13 -5.31
C PRO A 558 -4.00 -1.79 -6.80
N ILE A 559 -4.48 -2.73 -7.61
CA ILE A 559 -4.79 -2.50 -9.04
C ILE A 559 -5.90 -1.45 -9.23
N GLY A 560 -6.70 -1.24 -8.19
CA GLY A 560 -7.71 -0.19 -8.09
C GLY A 560 -8.15 -0.02 -6.64
N ARG A 561 -8.83 1.08 -6.34
CA ARG A 561 -9.27 1.43 -4.97
C ARG A 561 -10.77 1.40 -4.77
N THR A 562 -11.51 1.08 -5.82
CA THR A 562 -12.96 0.95 -5.77
C THR A 562 -13.36 -0.40 -6.36
N PRO A 563 -14.55 -0.92 -6.01
CA PRO A 563 -15.05 -2.18 -6.55
C PRO A 563 -15.23 -2.18 -8.08
N ARG A 564 -15.20 -1.01 -8.71
CA ARG A 564 -15.21 -0.84 -10.17
C ARG A 564 -14.03 -1.55 -10.85
N SER A 565 -12.85 -1.48 -10.24
CA SER A 565 -11.66 -2.17 -10.78
C SER A 565 -11.70 -3.64 -10.41
N ASN A 566 -11.35 -4.51 -11.34
CA ASN A 566 -11.29 -5.96 -11.13
C ASN A 566 -10.25 -6.60 -12.05
N LEU A 567 -10.01 -7.89 -11.89
CA LEU A 567 -9.02 -8.65 -12.66
C LEU A 567 -9.29 -8.59 -14.17
N ALA A 568 -10.55 -8.75 -14.61
CA ALA A 568 -10.90 -8.78 -16.02
C ALA A 568 -10.68 -7.42 -16.72
N THR A 569 -10.99 -6.31 -16.04
CA THR A 569 -10.77 -4.96 -16.57
C THR A 569 -9.29 -4.60 -16.61
N TYR A 570 -8.54 -4.96 -15.56
CA TYR A 570 -7.11 -4.63 -15.47
C TYR A 570 -6.27 -5.34 -16.55
N THR A 571 -6.54 -6.63 -16.79
CA THR A 571 -5.83 -7.43 -17.80
C THR A 571 -6.28 -7.15 -19.24
N GLY A 572 -7.36 -6.39 -19.44
CA GLY A 572 -7.97 -6.18 -20.75
C GLY A 572 -8.78 -7.38 -21.27
N LEU A 573 -8.82 -8.50 -20.53
CA LEU A 573 -9.64 -9.68 -20.85
C LEU A 573 -11.11 -9.30 -21.09
N PHE A 574 -11.62 -8.34 -20.32
CA PHE A 574 -13.02 -7.95 -20.38
C PHE A 574 -13.44 -7.39 -21.74
N ASP A 575 -12.53 -6.81 -22.51
CA ASP A 575 -12.84 -6.33 -23.86
C ASP A 575 -13.12 -7.48 -24.83
N ALA A 576 -12.44 -8.61 -24.67
CA ALA A 576 -12.73 -9.81 -25.45
C ALA A 576 -14.10 -10.37 -25.08
N VAL A 577 -14.40 -10.48 -23.78
CA VAL A 577 -15.69 -10.96 -23.27
C VAL A 577 -16.85 -10.11 -23.80
N ARG A 578 -16.78 -8.78 -23.69
CA ARG A 578 -17.84 -7.88 -24.18
C ARG A 578 -18.08 -8.00 -25.68
N LYS A 579 -17.02 -8.22 -26.47
CA LYS A 579 -17.13 -8.42 -27.92
C LYS A 579 -17.81 -9.75 -28.27
N LEU A 580 -17.63 -10.80 -27.46
CA LEU A 580 -18.33 -12.07 -27.65
C LEU A 580 -19.82 -11.93 -27.35
N PHE A 581 -20.19 -11.30 -26.23
CA PHE A 581 -21.60 -11.06 -25.90
C PHE A 581 -22.33 -10.23 -26.96
N ALA A 582 -21.69 -9.20 -27.52
CA ALA A 582 -22.23 -8.40 -28.61
C ALA A 582 -22.45 -9.16 -29.94
N ARG A 583 -21.86 -10.36 -30.09
CA ARG A 583 -22.02 -11.22 -31.28
C ARG A 583 -23.12 -12.27 -31.13
N THR A 584 -23.70 -12.43 -29.94
CA THR A 584 -24.82 -13.36 -29.69
C THR A 584 -26.05 -12.97 -30.51
N ALA A 585 -26.91 -13.93 -30.82
CA ALA A 585 -28.13 -13.69 -31.59
C ALA A 585 -29.04 -12.66 -30.90
N THR A 586 -29.31 -12.85 -29.61
CA THR A 586 -30.15 -11.94 -28.79
C THR A 586 -29.59 -10.52 -28.73
N ALA A 587 -28.26 -10.35 -28.62
CA ALA A 587 -27.65 -9.02 -28.65
C ALA A 587 -27.82 -8.35 -30.02
N ARG A 588 -27.65 -9.08 -31.12
CA ARG A 588 -27.81 -8.56 -32.48
C ARG A 588 -29.25 -8.16 -32.78
N GLU A 589 -30.22 -8.99 -32.38
CA GLU A 589 -31.66 -8.69 -32.52
C GLU A 589 -32.06 -7.42 -31.77
N ARG A 590 -31.50 -7.19 -30.58
CA ARG A 590 -31.76 -6.00 -29.76
C ARG A 590 -30.88 -4.79 -30.11
N GLY A 591 -30.00 -4.89 -31.11
CA GLY A 591 -29.08 -3.81 -31.50
C GLY A 591 -28.01 -3.48 -30.45
N TYR A 592 -27.67 -4.42 -29.58
CA TYR A 592 -26.72 -4.22 -28.49
C TYR A 592 -25.27 -4.37 -28.96
N GLY A 593 -24.49 -3.29 -28.87
CA GLY A 593 -23.04 -3.31 -29.05
C GLY A 593 -22.28 -3.68 -27.77
N ALA A 594 -20.95 -3.83 -27.88
CA ALA A 594 -20.07 -4.14 -26.74
C ALA A 594 -20.09 -3.10 -25.60
N GLY A 595 -20.58 -1.88 -25.88
CA GLY A 595 -20.82 -0.84 -24.87
C GLY A 595 -21.93 -1.20 -23.88
N ARG A 596 -22.99 -1.89 -24.32
CA ARG A 596 -24.09 -2.37 -23.45
C ARG A 596 -23.56 -3.28 -22.34
N PHE A 597 -22.59 -4.12 -22.69
CA PHE A 597 -21.96 -5.08 -21.79
C PHE A 597 -20.85 -4.49 -20.91
N SER A 598 -20.61 -3.18 -20.97
CA SER A 598 -19.65 -2.50 -20.09
C SER A 598 -20.36 -1.93 -18.87
N PHE A 599 -19.93 -2.33 -17.67
CA PHE A 599 -20.42 -1.72 -16.43
C PHE A 599 -19.84 -0.30 -16.19
N ASN A 600 -18.84 0.13 -16.97
CA ASN A 600 -18.20 1.44 -16.81
C ASN A 600 -18.92 2.60 -17.51
N VAL A 601 -19.89 2.31 -18.37
CA VAL A 601 -20.64 3.32 -19.15
C VAL A 601 -22.14 3.10 -18.97
N SER A 602 -22.93 4.16 -19.15
CA SER A 602 -24.38 4.08 -19.11
C SER A 602 -24.93 3.19 -20.23
N GLY A 603 -26.12 2.63 -20.02
CA GLY A 603 -26.83 1.79 -20.98
C GLY A 603 -27.22 0.44 -20.41
N GLY A 604 -26.26 -0.47 -20.21
CA GLY A 604 -26.53 -1.80 -19.65
C GLY A 604 -26.18 -1.99 -18.18
N ARG A 605 -25.43 -1.06 -17.58
CA ARG A 605 -25.09 -1.12 -16.16
C ARG A 605 -26.30 -0.88 -15.25
N CYS A 606 -26.22 -1.32 -14.01
CA CYS A 606 -27.12 -0.90 -12.94
C CYS A 606 -26.84 0.57 -12.58
N GLU A 607 -27.87 1.43 -12.61
CA GLU A 607 -27.71 2.87 -12.34
C GLU A 607 -27.58 3.19 -10.84
N THR A 608 -28.10 2.34 -9.96
CA THR A 608 -28.02 2.52 -8.49
C THR A 608 -26.58 2.47 -7.98
N CYS A 609 -25.82 1.46 -8.40
CA CYS A 609 -24.39 1.35 -8.07
C CYS A 609 -23.47 1.91 -9.17
N GLN A 610 -24.04 2.43 -10.26
CA GLN A 610 -23.29 2.89 -11.44
C GLN A 610 -22.26 1.87 -11.93
N GLY A 611 -22.65 0.59 -11.93
CA GLY A 611 -21.84 -0.55 -12.37
C GLY A 611 -20.74 -1.01 -11.41
N GLU A 612 -20.64 -0.46 -10.19
CA GLU A 612 -19.69 -0.94 -9.19
C GLU A 612 -20.08 -2.31 -8.62
N GLY A 613 -21.38 -2.62 -8.59
CA GLY A 613 -21.94 -3.81 -7.94
C GLY A 613 -22.05 -3.70 -6.43
N PHE A 614 -21.38 -2.71 -5.84
CA PHE A 614 -21.34 -2.46 -4.40
C PHE A 614 -21.68 -0.99 -4.11
N VAL A 615 -22.10 -0.72 -2.89
CA VAL A 615 -22.35 0.63 -2.38
C VAL A 615 -21.50 0.83 -1.12
N SER A 616 -20.89 2.01 -1.00
CA SER A 616 -20.12 2.39 0.20
C SER A 616 -21.08 2.67 1.35
N VAL A 617 -20.87 2.02 2.49
CA VAL A 617 -21.57 2.28 3.73
C VAL A 617 -20.63 3.07 4.64
N GLU A 618 -20.95 4.35 4.86
CA GLU A 618 -20.22 5.17 5.83
C GLU A 618 -20.66 4.80 7.25
N LEU A 619 -19.70 4.36 8.06
CA LEU A 619 -19.91 4.03 9.46
C LEU A 619 -19.37 5.18 10.33
N LEU A 620 -20.15 5.64 11.30
CA LEU A 620 -19.80 6.82 12.12
C LEU A 620 -18.49 6.67 12.90
N PHE A 621 -18.17 5.46 13.36
CA PHE A 621 -17.03 5.19 14.27
C PHE A 621 -16.09 4.09 13.74
N LEU A 622 -16.35 3.58 12.55
CA LEU A 622 -15.59 2.52 11.91
C LEU A 622 -15.18 2.96 10.50
N PRO A 623 -14.11 2.38 9.93
CA PRO A 623 -13.80 2.59 8.52
C PRO A 623 -15.01 2.24 7.65
N SER A 624 -15.27 3.04 6.62
CA SER A 624 -16.32 2.73 5.64
C SER A 624 -16.08 1.36 5.01
N THR A 625 -17.13 0.58 4.84
CA THR A 625 -17.10 -0.74 4.21
C THR A 625 -17.96 -0.74 2.94
N TYR A 626 -17.82 -1.78 2.12
CA TYR A 626 -18.66 -1.98 0.95
C TYR A 626 -19.69 -3.07 1.22
N ALA A 627 -20.92 -2.85 0.78
CA ALA A 627 -21.99 -3.85 0.79
C ALA A 627 -22.48 -4.10 -0.65
N PRO A 628 -22.96 -5.31 -0.98
CA PRO A 628 -23.58 -5.57 -2.28
C PRO A 628 -24.70 -4.59 -2.57
N CYS A 629 -24.83 -4.16 -3.83
CA CYS A 629 -25.87 -3.24 -4.25
C CYS A 629 -27.27 -3.84 -3.96
N PRO A 630 -28.20 -3.08 -3.38
CA PRO A 630 -29.54 -3.59 -3.05
C PRO A 630 -30.38 -3.94 -4.29
N ASP A 631 -30.08 -3.36 -5.46
CA ASP A 631 -30.90 -3.52 -6.66
C ASP A 631 -30.39 -4.59 -7.62
N CYS A 632 -29.06 -4.68 -7.80
CA CYS A 632 -28.46 -5.67 -8.69
C CYS A 632 -27.76 -6.80 -7.94
N HIS A 633 -27.71 -6.74 -6.60
CA HIS A 633 -27.12 -7.78 -5.75
C HIS A 633 -25.70 -8.18 -6.16
N GLY A 634 -24.86 -7.21 -6.54
CA GLY A 634 -23.50 -7.46 -7.03
C GLY A 634 -23.36 -7.71 -8.53
N ALA A 635 -24.46 -7.93 -9.26
CA ALA A 635 -24.41 -8.28 -10.68
C ALA A 635 -23.89 -7.16 -11.59
N ARG A 636 -23.92 -5.89 -11.16
CA ARG A 636 -23.46 -4.68 -11.90
C ARG A 636 -24.31 -4.26 -13.11
N TYR A 637 -25.26 -5.07 -13.56
CA TYR A 637 -26.06 -4.83 -14.77
C TYR A 637 -27.55 -4.67 -14.47
N ASN A 638 -28.27 -4.07 -15.41
CA ASN A 638 -29.74 -4.08 -15.41
C ASN A 638 -30.28 -5.42 -15.94
N PRO A 639 -31.54 -5.78 -15.60
CA PRO A 639 -32.14 -7.05 -16.00
C PRO A 639 -32.10 -7.30 -17.51
N GLU A 640 -32.34 -6.28 -18.34
CA GLU A 640 -32.43 -6.44 -19.80
C GLU A 640 -31.08 -6.82 -20.43
N THR A 641 -29.97 -6.46 -19.79
CA THR A 641 -28.63 -6.89 -20.22
C THR A 641 -28.33 -8.32 -19.77
N LEU A 642 -28.87 -8.74 -18.62
CA LEU A 642 -28.72 -10.10 -18.10
C LEU A 642 -29.55 -11.14 -18.87
N ASP A 643 -30.55 -10.73 -19.65
CA ASP A 643 -31.25 -11.63 -20.58
C ASP A 643 -30.34 -12.23 -21.66
N VAL A 644 -29.23 -11.57 -21.98
CA VAL A 644 -28.30 -12.04 -23.01
C VAL A 644 -27.33 -13.04 -22.39
N THR A 645 -27.30 -14.24 -22.94
CA THR A 645 -26.39 -15.31 -22.51
C THR A 645 -25.39 -15.68 -23.60
N LEU A 646 -24.20 -16.08 -23.17
CA LEU A 646 -23.18 -16.72 -23.97
C LEU A 646 -23.01 -18.13 -23.42
N ASP A 647 -23.28 -19.15 -24.24
CA ASP A 647 -23.23 -20.57 -23.86
C ASP A 647 -23.97 -20.87 -22.55
N GLY A 648 -25.14 -20.24 -22.38
CA GLY A 648 -26.02 -20.42 -21.21
C GLY A 648 -25.70 -19.55 -20.00
N LEU A 649 -24.61 -18.78 -20.02
CA LEU A 649 -24.24 -17.88 -18.92
C LEU A 649 -24.46 -16.41 -19.25
N THR A 650 -25.03 -15.68 -18.30
CA THR A 650 -25.12 -14.21 -18.36
C THR A 650 -23.73 -13.57 -18.19
N ILE A 651 -23.59 -12.30 -18.57
CA ILE A 651 -22.31 -11.59 -18.38
C ILE A 651 -21.89 -11.48 -16.90
N ALA A 652 -22.86 -11.38 -15.98
CA ALA A 652 -22.57 -11.36 -14.55
C ALA A 652 -22.04 -12.72 -14.07
N GLN A 653 -22.63 -13.82 -14.54
CA GLN A 653 -22.15 -15.18 -14.23
C GLN A 653 -20.76 -15.44 -14.82
N VAL A 654 -20.48 -14.96 -16.04
CA VAL A 654 -19.14 -15.03 -16.63
C VAL A 654 -18.11 -14.26 -15.79
N LEU A 655 -18.48 -13.07 -15.29
CA LEU A 655 -17.63 -12.32 -14.36
C LEU A 655 -17.46 -13.03 -13.01
N ASP A 656 -18.39 -13.91 -12.63
CA ASP A 656 -18.32 -14.66 -11.38
C ASP A 656 -17.48 -15.94 -11.49
N LEU A 657 -17.10 -16.37 -12.70
CA LEU A 657 -16.21 -17.51 -12.92
C LEU A 657 -14.82 -17.25 -12.33
N THR A 658 -14.22 -18.31 -11.78
CA THR A 658 -12.79 -18.35 -11.45
C THR A 658 -11.95 -18.28 -12.73
N VAL A 659 -10.69 -17.86 -12.63
CA VAL A 659 -9.75 -17.88 -13.76
C VAL A 659 -9.62 -19.28 -14.36
N GLU A 660 -9.58 -20.31 -13.52
CA GLU A 660 -9.54 -21.71 -13.95
C GLU A 660 -10.79 -22.12 -14.75
N SER A 661 -11.99 -21.88 -14.21
CA SER A 661 -13.24 -22.16 -14.90
C SER A 661 -13.40 -21.33 -16.17
N ALA A 662 -12.94 -20.08 -16.16
CA ALA A 662 -12.94 -19.20 -17.33
C ALA A 662 -11.97 -19.70 -18.42
N ALA A 663 -10.82 -20.26 -18.06
CA ALA A 663 -9.88 -20.85 -19.01
C ALA A 663 -10.51 -22.03 -19.76
N SER A 664 -11.27 -22.88 -19.06
CA SER A 664 -12.07 -23.94 -19.69
C SER A 664 -13.22 -23.38 -20.53
N PHE A 665 -13.95 -22.39 -20.03
CA PHE A 665 -15.09 -21.78 -20.72
C PHE A 665 -14.71 -21.07 -22.02
N PHE A 666 -13.56 -20.38 -22.05
CA PHE A 666 -13.06 -19.66 -23.22
C PHE A 666 -12.05 -20.45 -24.06
N ALA A 667 -11.98 -21.76 -23.88
CA ALA A 667 -11.14 -22.62 -24.73
C ALA A 667 -11.49 -22.42 -26.21
N GLY A 668 -10.48 -22.24 -27.05
CA GLY A 668 -10.62 -21.90 -28.47
C GLY A 668 -10.84 -20.41 -28.76
N THR A 669 -10.75 -19.52 -27.76
CA THR A 669 -10.82 -18.06 -27.95
C THR A 669 -9.45 -17.40 -27.71
N PRO A 670 -8.63 -17.18 -28.75
CA PRO A 670 -7.21 -16.78 -28.59
C PRO A 670 -7.00 -15.47 -27.81
N ALA A 671 -7.94 -14.53 -27.92
CA ALA A 671 -7.85 -13.24 -27.23
C ALA A 671 -8.04 -13.37 -25.70
N ALA A 672 -8.85 -14.34 -25.25
CA ALA A 672 -9.09 -14.60 -23.83
C ALA A 672 -8.06 -15.58 -23.25
N GLU A 673 -7.73 -16.64 -23.99
CA GLU A 673 -6.79 -17.68 -23.56
C GLU A 673 -5.43 -17.13 -23.16
N ARG A 674 -4.89 -16.16 -23.92
CA ARG A 674 -3.59 -15.55 -23.60
C ARG A 674 -3.61 -14.93 -22.21
N ALA A 675 -4.68 -14.22 -21.87
CA ALA A 675 -4.77 -13.55 -20.58
C ALA A 675 -5.00 -14.52 -19.42
N LEU A 676 -5.87 -15.52 -19.63
CA LEU A 676 -6.19 -16.54 -18.65
C LEU A 676 -4.99 -17.44 -18.37
N ARG A 677 -4.21 -17.80 -19.40
CA ARG A 677 -3.00 -18.62 -19.24
C ARG A 677 -1.96 -17.92 -18.38
N THR A 678 -1.66 -16.64 -18.61
CA THR A 678 -0.67 -15.96 -17.77
C THR A 678 -1.13 -15.79 -16.33
N LEU A 679 -2.43 -15.64 -16.08
CA LEU A 679 -3.00 -15.62 -14.73
C LEU A 679 -2.88 -16.98 -14.03
N LEU A 680 -3.08 -18.08 -14.75
CA LEU A 680 -2.84 -19.44 -14.25
C LEU A 680 -1.36 -19.67 -13.94
N ASP A 681 -0.46 -19.23 -14.82
CA ASP A 681 0.99 -19.40 -14.70
C ASP A 681 1.57 -18.69 -13.47
N VAL A 682 0.94 -17.58 -13.02
CA VAL A 682 1.30 -16.87 -11.77
C VAL A 682 0.52 -17.36 -10.54
N GLY A 683 -0.27 -18.43 -10.67
CA GLY A 683 -0.98 -19.08 -9.55
C GLY A 683 -2.27 -18.39 -9.09
N LEU A 684 -2.94 -17.64 -9.98
CA LEU A 684 -4.18 -16.91 -9.65
C LEU A 684 -5.47 -17.60 -10.14
N GLY A 685 -5.41 -18.92 -10.37
CA GLY A 685 -6.53 -19.71 -10.90
C GLY A 685 -7.83 -19.59 -10.09
N TYR A 686 -7.72 -19.36 -8.78
CA TYR A 686 -8.84 -19.28 -7.85
C TYR A 686 -9.59 -17.94 -7.85
N LEU A 687 -9.00 -16.86 -8.38
CA LEU A 687 -9.63 -15.54 -8.37
C LEU A 687 -10.78 -15.49 -9.35
N ARG A 688 -11.85 -14.77 -9.00
CA ARG A 688 -12.97 -14.54 -9.92
C ARG A 688 -12.66 -13.37 -10.86
N LEU A 689 -13.12 -13.46 -12.10
CA LEU A 689 -12.84 -12.44 -13.13
C LEU A 689 -13.29 -11.03 -12.72
N GLY A 690 -14.48 -10.95 -12.11
CA GLY A 690 -15.14 -9.75 -11.64
C GLY A 690 -14.84 -9.38 -10.19
N GLN A 691 -13.96 -10.12 -9.50
CA GLN A 691 -13.67 -9.88 -8.08
C GLN A 691 -13.19 -8.44 -7.86
N PRO A 692 -13.82 -7.68 -6.93
CA PRO A 692 -13.42 -6.31 -6.63
C PRO A 692 -11.95 -6.18 -6.28
N ALA A 693 -11.27 -5.16 -6.84
CA ALA A 693 -9.88 -4.87 -6.52
C ALA A 693 -9.63 -4.57 -5.04
N THR A 694 -10.67 -4.14 -4.31
CA THR A 694 -10.63 -3.86 -2.87
C THR A 694 -10.53 -5.14 -2.02
N GLU A 695 -10.93 -6.29 -2.55
CA GLU A 695 -10.85 -7.59 -1.88
C GLU A 695 -9.50 -8.28 -2.10
N LEU A 696 -8.77 -7.89 -3.15
CA LEU A 696 -7.48 -8.48 -3.51
C LEU A 696 -6.36 -8.07 -2.54
N SER A 697 -5.51 -9.02 -2.19
CA SER A 697 -4.24 -8.81 -1.48
C SER A 697 -3.21 -8.05 -2.30
N GLY A 698 -2.24 -7.48 -1.60
CA GLY A 698 -1.08 -6.85 -2.24
C GLY A 698 -0.37 -7.83 -3.17
N GLY A 699 -0.12 -9.06 -2.72
CA GLY A 699 0.48 -10.13 -3.52
C GLY A 699 -0.37 -10.61 -4.69
N GLU A 700 -1.70 -10.69 -4.57
CA GLU A 700 -2.61 -10.95 -5.71
C GLU A 700 -2.58 -9.80 -6.72
N ALA A 701 -2.69 -8.56 -6.25
CA ALA A 701 -2.61 -7.37 -7.10
C ALA A 701 -1.28 -7.30 -7.87
N GLN A 702 -0.17 -7.61 -7.19
CA GLN A 702 1.15 -7.65 -7.80
C GLN A 702 1.26 -8.74 -8.87
N ARG A 703 0.78 -9.96 -8.59
CA ARG A 703 0.76 -11.06 -9.56
C ARG A 703 -0.15 -10.78 -10.76
N ILE A 704 -1.27 -10.07 -10.58
CA ILE A 704 -2.12 -9.61 -11.70
C ILE A 704 -1.34 -8.62 -12.59
N LYS A 705 -0.59 -7.69 -12.02
CA LYS A 705 0.26 -6.76 -12.79
C LYS A 705 1.32 -7.50 -13.57
N LEU A 706 2.00 -8.45 -12.94
CA LEU A 706 2.99 -9.30 -13.60
C LEU A 706 2.36 -10.09 -14.75
N ALA A 707 1.21 -10.74 -14.52
CA ALA A 707 0.48 -11.48 -15.54
C ALA A 707 0.07 -10.59 -16.74
N ALA A 708 -0.35 -9.34 -16.49
CA ALA A 708 -0.70 -8.38 -17.54
C ALA A 708 0.53 -7.97 -18.38
N GLU A 709 1.72 -7.91 -17.78
CA GLU A 709 2.96 -7.64 -18.51
C GLU A 709 3.46 -8.86 -19.27
N LEU A 710 3.36 -10.06 -18.70
CA LEU A 710 3.70 -11.33 -19.37
C LEU A 710 2.86 -11.58 -20.63
N GLN A 711 1.64 -11.04 -20.69
CA GLN A 711 0.78 -11.13 -21.90
C GLN A 711 1.34 -10.35 -23.09
N ARG A 712 2.20 -9.36 -22.86
CA ARG A 712 2.68 -8.44 -23.90
C ARG A 712 3.95 -9.00 -24.53
N THR A 713 3.82 -9.71 -25.63
CA THR A 713 4.97 -10.13 -26.44
C THR A 713 5.57 -8.91 -27.14
N ARG A 714 6.72 -8.42 -26.67
CA ARG A 714 7.49 -7.35 -27.31
C ARG A 714 8.95 -7.77 -27.44
N ARG A 715 9.59 -7.30 -28.51
CA ARG A 715 11.03 -7.46 -28.76
C ARG A 715 11.79 -6.35 -28.02
N GLY A 716 13.02 -6.63 -27.63
CA GLY A 716 13.91 -5.70 -26.93
C GLY A 716 14.18 -6.12 -25.50
N HIS A 717 15.24 -5.55 -24.92
CA HIS A 717 15.68 -5.83 -23.57
C HIS A 717 14.84 -5.04 -22.56
N THR A 718 14.05 -5.75 -21.76
CA THR A 718 13.22 -5.15 -20.71
C THR A 718 13.89 -5.34 -19.35
N LEU A 719 13.89 -4.29 -18.54
CA LEU A 719 14.29 -4.31 -17.13
C LEU A 719 13.03 -4.29 -16.25
N TYR A 720 12.85 -5.36 -15.48
CA TYR A 720 11.76 -5.52 -14.53
C TYR A 720 12.24 -5.14 -13.13
N LEU A 721 11.59 -4.16 -12.50
CA LEU A 721 11.79 -3.76 -11.11
C LEU A 721 10.62 -4.24 -10.26
N LEU A 722 10.88 -5.10 -9.30
CA LEU A 722 9.88 -5.58 -8.35
C LEU A 722 10.25 -5.19 -6.93
N ASP A 723 9.31 -4.58 -6.21
CA ASP A 723 9.48 -4.22 -4.80
C ASP A 723 8.80 -5.30 -3.95
N GLU A 724 9.61 -6.06 -3.21
CA GLU A 724 9.19 -7.14 -2.31
C GLU A 724 8.16 -8.11 -2.94
N PRO A 725 8.50 -8.79 -4.05
CA PRO A 725 7.58 -9.67 -4.76
C PRO A 725 7.09 -10.89 -3.96
N THR A 726 7.83 -11.31 -2.92
CA THR A 726 7.43 -12.42 -2.07
C THR A 726 6.70 -12.04 -0.79
N THR A 727 6.62 -10.74 -0.46
CA THR A 727 5.99 -10.30 0.78
C THR A 727 4.53 -10.76 0.83
N GLY A 728 4.20 -11.52 1.88
CA GLY A 728 2.86 -12.07 2.12
C GLY A 728 2.49 -13.30 1.29
N LEU A 729 3.47 -13.92 0.61
CA LEU A 729 3.25 -15.17 -0.12
C LEU A 729 3.68 -16.38 0.70
N HIS A 730 2.92 -17.47 0.58
CA HIS A 730 3.35 -18.75 1.10
C HIS A 730 4.58 -19.25 0.31
N PRO A 731 5.56 -19.96 0.92
CA PRO A 731 6.74 -20.45 0.20
C PRO A 731 6.45 -21.25 -1.08
N ALA A 732 5.36 -22.03 -1.10
CA ALA A 732 4.89 -22.71 -2.32
C ALA A 732 4.49 -21.74 -3.45
N ASP A 733 3.89 -20.60 -3.11
CA ASP A 733 3.53 -19.56 -4.08
C ASP A 733 4.79 -18.79 -4.54
N VAL A 734 5.77 -18.63 -3.65
CA VAL A 734 7.09 -18.08 -3.99
C VAL A 734 7.79 -18.95 -5.03
N GLU A 735 7.78 -20.28 -4.89
CA GLU A 735 8.33 -21.21 -5.91
C GLU A 735 7.69 -20.97 -7.29
N VAL A 736 6.38 -20.74 -7.36
CA VAL A 736 5.65 -20.46 -8.61
C VAL A 736 6.08 -19.11 -9.20
N LEU A 737 6.10 -18.07 -8.37
CA LEU A 737 6.49 -16.72 -8.80
C LEU A 737 7.94 -16.69 -9.32
N MET A 738 8.87 -17.30 -8.58
CA MET A 738 10.28 -17.35 -8.94
C MET A 738 10.52 -18.07 -10.26
N ARG A 739 9.74 -19.13 -10.55
CA ARG A 739 9.79 -19.80 -11.86
C ARG A 739 9.47 -18.82 -13.01
N GLN A 740 8.45 -17.97 -12.84
CA GLN A 740 8.07 -16.99 -13.86
C GLN A 740 9.10 -15.86 -13.99
N LEU A 741 9.65 -15.37 -12.88
CA LEU A 741 10.68 -14.33 -12.91
C LEU A 741 11.97 -14.83 -13.56
N HIS A 742 12.37 -16.06 -13.30
CA HIS A 742 13.51 -16.63 -13.99
C HIS A 742 13.24 -16.91 -15.47
N ALA A 743 12.01 -17.30 -15.85
CA ALA A 743 11.65 -17.43 -17.26
C ALA A 743 11.77 -16.09 -18.03
N LEU A 744 11.52 -14.96 -17.37
CA LEU A 744 11.79 -13.64 -17.95
C LEU A 744 13.28 -13.42 -18.23
N VAL A 745 14.13 -13.79 -17.27
CA VAL A 745 15.61 -13.69 -17.38
C VAL A 745 16.14 -14.62 -18.47
N ASP A 746 15.66 -15.86 -18.51
CA ASP A 746 16.01 -16.84 -19.55
C ASP A 746 15.57 -16.38 -20.95
N GLY A 747 14.54 -15.52 -21.04
CA GLY A 747 14.14 -14.80 -22.24
C GLY A 747 15.04 -13.61 -22.63
N GLY A 748 16.13 -13.38 -21.90
CA GLY A 748 17.10 -12.30 -22.14
C GLY A 748 16.80 -10.98 -21.44
N ASN A 749 15.86 -10.94 -20.49
CA ASN A 749 15.52 -9.74 -19.72
C ASN A 749 16.35 -9.60 -18.44
N THR A 750 16.34 -8.40 -17.86
CA THR A 750 16.90 -8.16 -16.52
C THR A 750 15.78 -8.11 -15.50
N VAL A 751 15.95 -8.78 -14.37
CA VAL A 751 15.01 -8.71 -13.24
C VAL A 751 15.77 -8.24 -12.00
N VAL A 752 15.36 -7.13 -11.42
CA VAL A 752 15.87 -6.63 -10.15
C VAL A 752 14.73 -6.64 -9.13
N VAL A 753 14.95 -7.35 -8.02
CA VAL A 753 13.99 -7.46 -6.92
C VAL A 753 14.55 -6.83 -5.66
N VAL A 754 13.74 -6.07 -4.92
CA VAL A 754 14.03 -5.76 -3.52
C VAL A 754 13.49 -6.92 -2.69
N GLU A 755 14.35 -7.60 -1.93
CA GLU A 755 13.97 -8.85 -1.27
C GLU A 755 14.57 -9.04 0.13
N HIS A 756 13.81 -9.76 0.97
CA HIS A 756 14.19 -10.16 2.33
C HIS A 756 14.07 -11.67 2.55
N ASP A 757 13.40 -12.40 1.66
CA ASP A 757 13.38 -13.87 1.72
C ASP A 757 14.73 -14.44 1.24
N MET A 758 15.48 -15.01 2.18
CA MET A 758 16.82 -15.54 1.90
C MET A 758 16.80 -16.73 0.94
N ALA A 759 15.70 -17.46 0.79
CA ALA A 759 15.58 -18.50 -0.23
C ALA A 759 15.58 -17.89 -1.64
N VAL A 760 14.97 -16.71 -1.81
CA VAL A 760 15.01 -15.97 -3.07
C VAL A 760 16.36 -15.31 -3.29
N VAL A 761 16.95 -14.69 -2.26
CA VAL A 761 18.28 -14.07 -2.33
C VAL A 761 19.35 -15.12 -2.66
N ALA A 762 19.27 -16.31 -2.09
CA ALA A 762 20.16 -17.44 -2.39
C ALA A 762 20.04 -17.91 -3.85
N GLY A 763 18.87 -17.78 -4.48
CA GLY A 763 18.63 -18.13 -5.88
C GLY A 763 19.00 -17.05 -6.90
N ALA A 764 19.55 -15.91 -6.45
CA ALA A 764 19.90 -14.81 -7.31
C ALA A 764 21.24 -15.01 -8.03
N ASP A 765 21.40 -14.38 -9.19
CA ASP A 765 22.67 -14.36 -9.93
C ASP A 765 23.62 -13.29 -9.33
N HIS A 766 23.05 -12.21 -8.79
CA HIS A 766 23.78 -11.13 -8.13
C HIS A 766 22.99 -10.60 -6.92
N VAL A 767 23.71 -10.22 -5.87
CA VAL A 767 23.15 -9.67 -4.63
C VAL A 767 23.81 -8.32 -4.34
N ILE A 768 23.00 -7.32 -4.00
CA ILE A 768 23.45 -6.03 -3.48
C ILE A 768 22.87 -5.87 -2.08
N ASP A 769 23.71 -5.88 -1.06
CA ASP A 769 23.31 -5.74 0.33
C ASP A 769 23.50 -4.29 0.83
N LEU A 770 22.43 -3.69 1.34
CA LEU A 770 22.42 -2.34 1.90
C LEU A 770 22.38 -2.36 3.43
N GLY A 771 23.23 -1.57 4.07
CA GLY A 771 23.30 -1.48 5.52
C GLY A 771 24.42 -0.53 5.99
N PRO A 772 25.06 -0.81 7.14
CA PRO A 772 24.86 -1.98 8.02
C PRO A 772 23.56 -1.91 8.85
N GLU A 773 22.95 -0.72 8.97
CA GLU A 773 21.70 -0.50 9.70
C GLU A 773 20.64 0.22 8.85
N GLY A 774 19.52 0.61 9.48
CA GLY A 774 18.51 1.49 8.88
C GLY A 774 18.75 2.97 9.19
N GLY A 775 18.08 3.86 8.45
CA GLY A 775 18.15 5.31 8.69
C GLY A 775 19.52 5.89 8.38
N ASP A 776 19.98 6.84 9.21
CA ASP A 776 21.23 7.58 9.02
C ASP A 776 22.49 6.70 9.16
N ARG A 777 22.38 5.53 9.81
CA ARG A 777 23.44 4.53 9.90
C ARG A 777 23.39 3.49 8.76
N GLY A 778 22.41 3.62 7.86
CA GLY A 778 22.27 2.81 6.65
C GLY A 778 22.77 3.53 5.40
N GLY A 779 22.15 3.21 4.27
CA GLY A 779 22.35 3.93 3.01
C GLY A 779 23.71 3.68 2.36
N ARG A 780 24.38 2.58 2.69
CA ARG A 780 25.64 2.14 2.08
C ARG A 780 25.49 0.74 1.53
N ILE A 781 26.18 0.43 0.43
CA ILE A 781 26.34 -0.94 -0.03
C ILE A 781 27.45 -1.58 0.82
N VAL A 782 27.07 -2.57 1.62
CA VAL A 782 28.01 -3.27 2.54
C VAL A 782 28.63 -4.51 1.89
N ALA A 783 27.96 -5.08 0.89
CA ALA A 783 28.48 -6.16 0.05
C ALA A 783 27.75 -6.16 -1.29
N ALA A 784 28.46 -6.52 -2.36
CA ALA A 784 27.86 -6.79 -3.66
C ALA A 784 28.65 -7.90 -4.36
N GLY A 785 27.96 -8.83 -5.04
CA GLY A 785 28.58 -10.00 -5.65
C GLY A 785 27.59 -11.13 -5.88
N THR A 786 28.10 -12.34 -6.10
CA THR A 786 27.28 -13.55 -6.07
C THR A 786 26.75 -13.82 -4.65
N PRO A 787 25.67 -14.61 -4.48
CA PRO A 787 25.17 -14.97 -3.14
C PRO A 787 26.25 -15.55 -2.22
N ALA A 788 27.13 -16.40 -2.74
CA ALA A 788 28.23 -17.02 -1.98
C ALA A 788 29.35 -16.04 -1.58
N GLU A 789 29.56 -14.97 -2.33
CA GLU A 789 30.48 -13.89 -1.96
C GLU A 789 29.88 -13.01 -0.86
N VAL A 790 28.60 -12.62 -1.01
CA VAL A 790 27.90 -11.81 -0.01
C VAL A 790 27.74 -12.55 1.31
N ALA A 791 27.48 -13.86 1.30
CA ALA A 791 27.38 -14.71 2.48
C ALA A 791 28.65 -14.74 3.36
N ARG A 792 29.80 -14.36 2.80
CA ARG A 792 31.09 -14.30 3.51
C ARG A 792 31.46 -12.89 4.01
N SER A 793 30.62 -11.89 3.77
CA SER A 793 30.90 -10.51 4.17
C SER A 793 30.74 -10.28 5.67
N ALA A 794 31.83 -9.95 6.36
CA ALA A 794 31.83 -9.71 7.82
C ALA A 794 31.03 -8.46 8.26
N GLY A 795 30.82 -7.49 7.36
CA GLY A 795 30.08 -6.25 7.65
C GLY A 795 28.58 -6.31 7.32
N SER A 796 28.12 -7.43 6.75
CA SER A 796 26.74 -7.61 6.33
C SER A 796 25.90 -8.24 7.45
N ARG A 797 24.76 -7.62 7.80
CA ARG A 797 23.77 -8.26 8.70
C ARG A 797 22.99 -9.38 8.01
N THR A 798 23.03 -9.44 6.68
CA THR A 798 22.36 -10.45 5.87
C THR A 798 23.22 -11.70 5.69
N ALA A 799 24.55 -11.57 5.66
CA ALA A 799 25.49 -12.65 5.39
C ALA A 799 25.24 -13.94 6.19
N PRO A 800 25.02 -13.92 7.53
CA PRO A 800 24.79 -15.16 8.29
C PRO A 800 23.50 -15.90 7.88
N TYR A 801 22.46 -15.16 7.51
CA TYR A 801 21.17 -15.72 7.09
C TYR A 801 21.25 -16.26 5.66
N LEU A 802 22.00 -15.57 4.80
CA LEU A 802 22.26 -16.03 3.43
C LEU A 802 23.14 -17.30 3.43
N ALA A 803 24.16 -17.37 4.29
CA ALA A 803 24.99 -18.57 4.47
C ALA A 803 24.14 -19.77 4.91
N LYS A 804 23.26 -19.58 5.91
CA LYS A 804 22.30 -20.61 6.35
C LYS A 804 21.38 -21.07 5.20
N ALA A 805 20.87 -20.14 4.38
CA ALA A 805 20.01 -20.46 3.24
C ALA A 805 20.74 -21.21 2.12
N LEU A 806 22.04 -20.96 1.95
CA LEU A 806 22.92 -21.67 1.01
C LEU A 806 23.39 -23.04 1.55
N GLY A 807 23.17 -23.32 2.84
CA GLY A 807 23.66 -24.54 3.50
C GLY A 807 25.18 -24.53 3.77
N SER A 808 25.79 -23.34 3.89
CA SER A 808 27.24 -23.13 4.02
C SER A 808 27.69 -22.66 5.39
#